data_AF-A0A6V7XH67-F1
#
_entry.id   AF-A0A6V7XH67-F1
#
_cell.length_a   1.000
_cell.length_b   1.000
_cell.length_c   1.000
_cell.angle_alpha   90.00
_cell.angle_beta   90.00
_cell.angle_gamma   90.00
#
_symmetry.space_group_name_H-M   'P 1'
#
loop_
_entity.id
_entity.type
_entity.pdbx_description
1 polymer ?
#
loop_
_entity_poly.entity_id
_entity_poly.type
_entity_poly.pdbx_seq_one_letter_code
_entity_poly.pdbx_strand_id
1 'polypeptide(L)'
;MLLRQEIVFKWSRDKIASLPSQCYFLPQNARRFYIELGVRFGKTLIVDELDNDIEPSLVPLLRREFKSIGTRLTVQLGEKQVDFNDKFRLFLCTRNEHNRLGEHIRGSLTEVNFSVTRSGLASQLLGLAIQIEQPELERNSAQLSSQMESLQVQLDQIEQVLLEELAKSEGSLLENNSLLESLNQSKEKAEKVAKGIVESKRLRAEIDSKREAFRPFAERCAQLYFAIRPLNSIKSCYQYSVNDCIALFRKCFDSNNVNDTRPKTTTGSEEGGKSHLERIYRRLRQKLFEYISLSLFKEDRLTFAMQYLHQEAVSGGGGQHLFAPKEWELFTGVLQLPSENVGENYSQLSQIGWLSDYRDKKQAIELIRTHLPSLFQQMQINDQQAWAGFMKSTECENAYPPSINSRLSDFQRVLIIQALRPDRLHAGINRFASKVLGIESLSSQHLDLLAIHKEEPSSRPILLLVSPGSSADPSAELIEFAKQQQRKFHQMAFGQPGTESIVLQMLRQCFKDGDWICLSNAHLSAPSLLGKLLVEISSTIGQSNLSKGEFRLWLTAEPEEQLPGVFLQTCVKITYETPPGIKQNLEQNYFGQEMEIAPKSLSNLKANFLLHWLHAVIQERRNFIPQAWLRYMEYFYNSRLY
;
A
#
# COMPACT_ATOMS: atom_id res chain seq x y z
N MET A 1 21.96 5.04 -14.38
CA MET A 1 20.50 4.83 -14.38
C MET A 1 20.06 4.63 -12.95
N LEU A 2 19.03 5.34 -12.49
CA LEU A 2 18.47 5.21 -11.14
C LEU A 2 17.26 4.25 -11.17
N LEU A 3 17.26 3.13 -10.43
CA LEU A 3 16.11 2.19 -10.36
C LEU A 3 15.36 2.33 -9.02
N ARG A 4 14.01 2.41 -9.05
CA ARG A 4 13.17 2.80 -7.89
C ARG A 4 12.15 1.77 -7.37
N GLN A 5 12.34 0.44 -7.52
CA GLN A 5 11.47 -0.59 -6.91
C GLN A 5 12.13 -1.96 -6.72
N GLU A 6 11.69 -2.74 -5.73
CA GLU A 6 12.24 -4.07 -5.37
C GLU A 6 12.02 -5.16 -6.44
N ILE A 7 10.88 -5.15 -7.14
CA ILE A 7 10.57 -6.13 -8.20
C ILE A 7 11.49 -5.92 -9.41
N VAL A 8 11.66 -4.66 -9.79
CA VAL A 8 12.58 -4.26 -10.85
C VAL A 8 14.03 -4.45 -10.39
N PHE A 9 14.29 -4.33 -9.10
CA PHE A 9 15.58 -4.62 -8.51
C PHE A 9 15.94 -6.10 -8.61
N LYS A 10 15.03 -7.03 -8.29
CA LYS A 10 15.24 -8.47 -8.52
C LYS A 10 15.36 -8.80 -10.01
N TRP A 11 14.45 -8.29 -10.84
CA TRP A 11 14.51 -8.51 -12.28
C TRP A 11 15.77 -7.95 -12.94
N SER A 12 16.19 -6.74 -12.56
CA SER A 12 17.43 -6.14 -13.05
C SER A 12 18.64 -6.89 -12.52
N ARG A 13 18.62 -7.40 -11.28
CA ARG A 13 19.65 -8.33 -10.78
C ARG A 13 19.75 -9.57 -11.66
N ASP A 14 18.64 -10.24 -11.93
CA ASP A 14 18.63 -11.48 -12.70
C ASP A 14 19.04 -11.25 -14.17
N LYS A 15 18.54 -10.17 -14.78
CA LYS A 15 18.85 -9.84 -16.17
C LYS A 15 20.27 -9.29 -16.33
N ILE A 16 20.77 -8.49 -15.39
CA ILE A 16 22.14 -7.97 -15.42
C ILE A 16 23.15 -9.08 -15.04
N ALA A 17 22.79 -10.02 -14.16
CA ALA A 17 23.61 -11.20 -13.87
C ALA A 17 23.76 -12.14 -15.07
N SER A 18 22.81 -12.11 -16.02
CA SER A 18 22.91 -12.85 -17.29
C SER A 18 23.88 -12.22 -18.32
N LEU A 19 24.39 -11.00 -18.06
CA LEU A 19 25.47 -10.43 -18.88
C LEU A 19 26.80 -11.13 -18.58
N PRO A 20 27.67 -11.35 -19.58
CA PRO A 20 28.95 -12.08 -19.42
C PRO A 20 29.98 -11.38 -18.52
N SER A 21 29.62 -10.24 -17.90
CA SER A 21 30.50 -9.43 -17.04
C SER A 21 30.20 -9.71 -15.58
N GLN A 22 31.22 -10.11 -14.80
CA GLN A 22 31.12 -10.25 -13.33
C GLN A 22 30.53 -8.97 -12.71
N CYS A 23 29.33 -9.10 -12.14
CA CYS A 23 28.60 -8.01 -11.49
C CYS A 23 28.89 -8.04 -9.98
N TYR A 24 29.27 -6.89 -9.42
CA TYR A 24 29.55 -6.75 -7.98
C TYR A 24 28.52 -5.83 -7.33
N PHE A 25 27.97 -6.28 -6.21
CA PHE A 25 27.07 -5.52 -5.35
C PHE A 25 27.88 -4.82 -4.27
N LEU A 26 27.72 -3.50 -4.16
CA LEU A 26 28.49 -2.70 -3.22
C LEU A 26 27.66 -2.31 -2.00
N PRO A 27 28.00 -2.78 -0.78
CA PRO A 27 27.44 -2.23 0.44
C PRO A 27 28.00 -0.83 0.72
N GLN A 28 27.26 -0.06 1.54
CA GLN A 28 27.50 1.37 1.77
C GLN A 28 28.94 1.73 2.20
N ASN A 29 29.66 0.84 2.86
CA ASN A 29 30.92 1.16 3.56
C ASN A 29 32.19 1.02 2.71
N ALA A 30 32.11 0.57 1.44
CA ALA A 30 33.29 0.36 0.60
C ALA A 30 33.13 0.85 -0.85
N ARG A 31 32.18 1.78 -1.10
CA ARG A 31 31.78 2.23 -2.46
C ARG A 31 32.98 2.69 -3.29
N ARG A 32 33.85 3.54 -2.73
CA ARG A 32 34.98 4.15 -3.47
C ARG A 32 36.00 3.12 -3.97
N PHE A 33 36.46 2.21 -3.12
CA PHE A 33 37.49 1.23 -3.49
C PHE A 33 37.01 0.29 -4.61
N TYR A 34 35.78 -0.22 -4.50
CA TYR A 34 35.25 -1.11 -5.51
C TYR A 34 34.88 -0.37 -6.81
N ILE A 35 34.46 0.89 -6.75
CA ILE A 35 34.27 1.71 -7.96
C ILE A 35 35.61 1.97 -8.64
N GLU A 36 36.67 2.31 -7.90
CA GLU A 36 38.03 2.46 -8.44
C GLU A 36 38.48 1.18 -9.18
N LEU A 37 38.26 0.00 -8.59
CA LEU A 37 38.56 -1.28 -9.22
C LEU A 37 37.68 -1.55 -10.44
N GLY A 38 36.37 -1.30 -10.34
CA GLY A 38 35.43 -1.53 -11.43
C GLY A 38 35.76 -0.69 -12.65
N VAL A 39 36.14 0.57 -12.45
CA VAL A 39 36.56 1.49 -13.51
C VAL A 39 37.84 0.98 -14.21
N ARG A 40 38.84 0.52 -13.45
CA ARG A 40 40.08 -0.05 -14.04
C ARG A 40 39.83 -1.33 -14.84
N PHE A 41 39.02 -2.23 -14.29
CA PHE A 41 38.81 -3.56 -14.86
C PHE A 41 37.61 -3.63 -15.82
N GLY A 42 36.90 -2.52 -16.07
CA GLY A 42 35.75 -2.48 -16.98
C GLY A 42 34.58 -3.34 -16.51
N LYS A 43 34.38 -3.48 -15.20
CA LYS A 43 33.30 -4.30 -14.63
C LYS A 43 31.99 -3.52 -14.60
N THR A 44 30.87 -4.24 -14.66
CA THR A 44 29.56 -3.62 -14.44
C THR A 44 29.27 -3.60 -12.94
N LEU A 45 29.01 -2.41 -12.39
CA LEU A 45 28.73 -2.21 -10.97
C LEU A 45 27.28 -1.77 -10.74
N ILE A 46 26.66 -2.34 -9.72
CA ILE A 46 25.34 -1.93 -9.23
C ILE A 46 25.49 -1.48 -7.78
N VAL A 47 25.24 -0.21 -7.53
CA VAL A 47 25.19 0.36 -6.19
C VAL A 47 23.76 0.24 -5.67
N ASP A 48 23.57 -0.57 -4.64
CA ASP A 48 22.29 -0.72 -3.95
C ASP A 48 22.12 0.41 -2.91
N GLU A 49 20.87 0.82 -2.68
CA GLU A 49 20.48 1.80 -1.66
C GLU A 49 21.32 3.08 -1.63
N LEU A 50 21.18 3.88 -2.69
CA LEU A 50 21.72 5.24 -2.70
C LEU A 50 20.91 6.12 -1.72
N ASP A 51 21.60 6.60 -0.68
CA ASP A 51 21.12 7.64 0.24
C ASP A 51 20.92 8.98 -0.48
N ASN A 52 20.48 10.02 0.25
CA ASN A 52 20.08 11.30 -0.34
C ASN A 52 21.20 12.05 -1.10
N ASP A 53 22.47 11.70 -0.88
CA ASP A 53 23.61 12.31 -1.59
C ASP A 53 24.56 11.28 -2.22
N ILE A 54 25.06 11.64 -3.40
CA ILE A 54 26.14 10.94 -4.09
C ILE A 54 27.45 11.55 -3.62
N GLU A 55 28.44 10.71 -3.28
CA GLU A 55 29.77 11.21 -2.93
C GLU A 55 30.34 12.14 -4.02
N PRO A 56 30.81 13.35 -3.66
CA PRO A 56 31.38 14.31 -4.62
C PRO A 56 32.53 13.74 -5.45
N SER A 57 33.25 12.74 -4.90
CA SER A 57 34.33 12.01 -5.57
C SER A 57 33.89 11.29 -6.86
N LEU A 58 32.61 10.96 -6.98
CA LEU A 58 32.02 10.25 -8.12
C LEU A 58 31.48 11.22 -9.19
N VAL A 59 31.34 12.51 -8.87
CA VAL A 59 30.78 13.51 -9.79
C VAL A 59 31.57 13.61 -11.10
N PRO A 60 32.92 13.62 -11.13
CA PRO A 60 33.69 13.63 -12.37
C PRO A 60 33.43 12.40 -13.26
N LEU A 61 33.23 11.23 -12.65
CA LEU A 61 32.89 9.99 -13.36
C LEU A 61 31.48 10.06 -13.95
N LEU A 62 30.51 10.60 -13.21
CA LEU A 62 29.13 10.77 -13.67
C LEU A 62 29.02 11.81 -14.79
N ARG A 63 29.82 12.89 -14.72
CA ARG A 63 29.90 13.93 -15.75
C ARG A 63 30.73 13.55 -16.97
N ARG A 64 31.40 12.39 -16.95
CA ARG A 64 32.31 11.94 -18.02
C ARG A 64 33.47 12.91 -18.26
N GLU A 65 34.03 13.46 -17.18
CA GLU A 65 35.20 14.35 -17.23
C GLU A 65 36.49 13.53 -17.40
N PHE A 66 36.72 13.04 -18.62
CA PHE A 66 37.89 12.23 -18.97
C PHE A 66 39.05 13.08 -19.48
N LYS A 67 40.26 12.77 -19.02
CA LYS A 67 41.53 13.32 -19.54
C LYS A 67 42.24 12.26 -20.37
N SER A 68 42.53 12.59 -21.63
CA SER A 68 43.31 11.71 -22.52
C SER A 68 44.79 11.84 -22.21
N ILE A 69 45.41 10.77 -21.72
CA ILE A 69 46.87 10.68 -21.56
C ILE A 69 47.36 9.62 -22.56
N GLY A 70 47.92 10.09 -23.68
CA GLY A 70 48.27 9.22 -24.80
C GLY A 70 47.02 8.58 -25.41
N THR A 71 47.00 7.23 -25.48
CA THR A 71 45.87 6.43 -25.98
C THR A 71 44.87 6.02 -24.89
N ARG A 72 45.15 6.32 -23.61
CA ARG A 72 44.30 5.91 -22.48
C ARG A 72 43.48 7.09 -21.96
N LEU A 73 42.20 6.82 -21.69
CA LEU A 73 41.34 7.75 -20.97
C LEU A 73 41.56 7.57 -19.47
N THR A 74 41.73 8.68 -18.75
CA THR A 74 41.88 8.69 -17.30
C THR A 74 40.82 9.57 -16.66
N VAL A 75 40.31 9.17 -15.49
CA VAL A 75 39.32 9.92 -14.71
C VAL A 75 39.87 10.22 -13.33
N GLN A 76 39.58 11.41 -12.80
CA GLN A 76 39.95 11.81 -11.45
C GLN A 76 38.86 11.38 -10.46
N LEU A 77 39.19 10.46 -9.55
CA LEU A 77 38.31 9.95 -8.50
C LEU A 77 38.85 10.41 -7.13
N GLY A 78 38.37 11.58 -6.69
CA GLY A 78 38.92 12.27 -5.53
C GLY A 78 40.39 12.66 -5.74
N GLU A 79 41.28 12.08 -4.94
CA GLU A 79 42.73 12.33 -4.99
C GLU A 79 43.48 11.43 -5.98
N LYS A 80 42.85 10.37 -6.51
CA LYS A 80 43.52 9.39 -7.38
C LYS A 80 43.11 9.59 -8.83
N GLN A 81 44.09 9.45 -9.73
CA GLN A 81 43.85 9.34 -11.16
C GLN A 81 43.77 7.85 -11.54
N VAL A 82 42.71 7.47 -12.26
CA VAL A 82 42.39 6.08 -12.55
C VAL A 82 42.17 5.90 -14.06
N ASP A 83 42.79 4.87 -14.64
CA ASP A 83 42.57 4.46 -16.04
C ASP A 83 41.12 4.01 -16.22
N PHE A 84 40.41 4.65 -17.15
CA PHE A 84 39.03 4.36 -17.50
C PHE A 84 38.98 3.28 -18.59
N ASN A 85 38.17 2.25 -18.37
CA ASN A 85 37.92 1.19 -19.33
C ASN A 85 36.54 1.37 -19.98
N ASP A 86 36.48 1.36 -21.31
CA ASP A 86 35.25 1.59 -22.09
C ASP A 86 34.14 0.57 -21.82
N LYS A 87 34.48 -0.62 -21.29
CA LYS A 87 33.49 -1.65 -20.92
C LYS A 87 32.79 -1.38 -19.60
N PHE A 88 33.24 -0.40 -18.81
CA PHE A 88 32.67 -0.06 -17.52
C PHE A 88 31.22 0.43 -17.63
N ARG A 89 30.35 -0.07 -16.75
CA ARG A 89 28.95 0.38 -16.64
C ARG A 89 28.56 0.53 -15.17
N LEU A 90 27.87 1.61 -14.83
CA LEU A 90 27.43 1.91 -13.46
C LEU A 90 25.92 2.09 -13.40
N PHE A 91 25.27 1.30 -12.54
CA PHE A 91 23.86 1.42 -12.19
C PHE A 91 23.74 1.85 -10.73
N LEU A 92 22.86 2.83 -10.48
CA LEU A 92 22.59 3.35 -9.15
C LEU A 92 21.14 2.98 -8.82
N CYS A 93 20.86 2.48 -7.64
CA CYS A 93 19.50 2.09 -7.25
C CYS A 93 19.13 2.80 -5.96
N THR A 94 17.89 3.27 -5.83
CA THR A 94 17.37 3.83 -4.57
C THR A 94 15.93 3.42 -4.39
N ARG A 95 15.55 2.97 -3.20
CA ARG A 95 14.17 2.59 -2.88
C ARG A 95 13.33 3.79 -2.42
N ASN A 96 13.97 4.92 -2.10
CA ASN A 96 13.28 6.11 -1.64
C ASN A 96 12.72 6.92 -2.82
N GLU A 97 11.39 6.98 -2.96
CA GLU A 97 10.70 7.78 -3.99
C GLU A 97 10.98 9.28 -3.82
N HIS A 98 11.24 9.74 -2.60
CA HIS A 98 11.48 11.14 -2.26
C HIS A 98 12.95 11.53 -2.23
N ASN A 99 13.87 10.68 -2.70
CA ASN A 99 15.28 11.06 -2.81
C ASN A 99 15.42 12.26 -3.76
N ARG A 100 15.75 13.43 -3.19
CA ARG A 100 16.01 14.68 -3.90
C ARG A 100 17.50 14.75 -4.21
N LEU A 101 17.90 14.17 -5.33
CA LEU A 101 19.25 14.36 -5.84
C LEU A 101 19.47 15.87 -6.10
N GLY A 102 20.60 16.40 -5.65
CA GLY A 102 20.95 17.79 -5.88
C GLY A 102 20.96 18.14 -7.38
N GLU A 103 20.47 19.33 -7.73
CA GLU A 103 20.32 19.78 -9.13
C GLU A 103 21.62 19.68 -9.94
N HIS A 104 22.76 19.84 -9.27
CA HIS A 104 24.11 19.75 -9.82
C HIS A 104 24.51 18.37 -10.38
N ILE A 105 23.76 17.29 -10.06
CA ILE A 105 24.01 15.92 -10.57
C ILE A 105 22.86 15.44 -11.46
N ARG A 106 21.65 16.00 -11.34
CA ARG A 106 20.47 15.57 -12.12
C ARG A 106 20.71 15.64 -13.63
N GLY A 107 21.42 16.66 -14.12
CA GLY A 107 21.76 16.78 -15.54
C GLY A 107 22.71 15.70 -16.06
N SER A 108 23.46 15.03 -15.19
CA SER A 108 24.42 13.96 -15.54
C SER A 108 23.83 12.56 -15.41
N LEU A 109 22.63 12.42 -14.85
CA LEU A 109 21.98 11.15 -14.59
C LEU A 109 20.68 11.00 -15.38
N THR A 110 20.47 9.82 -15.97
CA THR A 110 19.16 9.42 -16.46
C THR A 110 18.38 8.78 -15.32
N GLU A 111 17.41 9.51 -14.78
CA GLU A 111 16.44 9.02 -13.79
C GLU A 111 15.42 8.10 -14.49
N VAL A 112 15.21 6.89 -13.96
CA VAL A 112 14.17 5.98 -14.47
C VAL A 112 13.23 5.64 -13.32
N ASN A 113 12.04 6.22 -13.38
CA ASN A 113 11.06 6.01 -12.33
C ASN A 113 10.28 4.71 -12.58
N PHE A 114 10.30 3.81 -11.60
CA PHE A 114 9.52 2.57 -11.62
C PHE A 114 8.28 2.62 -10.73
N SER A 115 7.77 3.82 -10.42
CA SER A 115 6.50 3.94 -9.68
C SER A 115 5.38 3.13 -10.33
N VAL A 116 4.60 2.43 -9.50
CA VAL A 116 3.46 1.65 -9.98
C VAL A 116 2.42 2.57 -10.59
N THR A 117 2.06 2.29 -11.85
CA THR A 117 1.00 2.96 -12.58
C THR A 117 -0.31 2.18 -12.48
N ARG A 118 -1.44 2.85 -12.70
CA ARG A 118 -2.77 2.22 -12.68
C ARG A 118 -2.87 1.06 -13.67
N SER A 119 -2.43 1.28 -14.90
CA SER A 119 -2.39 0.26 -15.96
C SER A 119 -1.41 -0.87 -15.67
N GLY A 120 -0.25 -0.55 -15.08
CA GLY A 120 0.76 -1.54 -14.69
C GLY A 120 0.24 -2.49 -13.61
N LEU A 121 -0.34 -1.94 -12.53
CA LEU A 121 -0.94 -2.77 -11.47
C LEU A 121 -2.14 -3.57 -11.96
N ALA A 122 -3.03 -2.95 -12.75
CA ALA A 122 -4.16 -3.65 -13.34
C ALA A 122 -3.69 -4.83 -14.20
N SER A 123 -2.62 -4.68 -14.98
CA SER A 123 -2.08 -5.77 -15.80
C SER A 123 -1.44 -6.87 -14.95
N GLN A 124 -0.79 -6.52 -13.83
CA GLN A 124 -0.27 -7.51 -12.88
C GLN A 124 -1.38 -8.28 -12.18
N LEU A 125 -2.41 -7.59 -11.68
CA LEU A 125 -3.58 -8.22 -11.05
C LEU A 125 -4.38 -9.06 -12.05
N LEU A 126 -4.47 -8.64 -13.31
CA LEU A 126 -5.07 -9.41 -14.39
C LEU A 126 -4.37 -10.74 -14.60
N GLY A 127 -3.03 -10.72 -14.72
CA GLY A 127 -2.23 -11.94 -14.84
C GLY A 127 -2.42 -12.87 -13.64
N LEU A 128 -2.42 -12.32 -12.42
CA LEU A 128 -2.66 -13.10 -11.21
C LEU A 128 -4.08 -13.68 -11.14
N ALA A 129 -5.09 -12.91 -11.52
CA ALA A 129 -6.48 -13.37 -11.55
C ALA A 129 -6.66 -14.56 -12.50
N ILE A 130 -6.12 -14.44 -13.72
CA ILE A 130 -6.17 -15.50 -14.73
C ILE A 130 -5.38 -16.73 -14.27
N GLN A 131 -4.21 -16.53 -13.68
CA GLN A 131 -3.39 -17.63 -13.16
C GLN A 131 -4.13 -18.46 -12.09
N ILE A 132 -4.94 -17.80 -11.24
CA ILE A 132 -5.69 -18.44 -10.16
C ILE A 132 -7.00 -19.05 -10.66
N GLU A 133 -7.79 -18.29 -11.44
CA GLU A 133 -9.12 -18.71 -11.92
C GLU A 133 -9.06 -19.69 -13.09
N GLN A 134 -8.17 -19.44 -14.05
CA GLN A 134 -8.07 -20.20 -15.29
C GLN A 134 -6.61 -20.61 -15.58
N PRO A 135 -6.04 -21.51 -14.77
CA PRO A 135 -4.65 -21.94 -14.93
C PRO A 135 -4.36 -22.60 -16.28
N GLU A 136 -5.37 -23.25 -16.89
CA GLU A 136 -5.24 -23.83 -18.23
C GLU A 136 -5.05 -22.77 -19.31
N LEU A 137 -5.78 -21.65 -19.22
CA LEU A 137 -5.65 -20.54 -20.17
C LEU A 137 -4.27 -19.91 -20.07
N GLU A 138 -3.73 -19.75 -18.85
CA GLU A 138 -2.39 -19.23 -18.64
C GLU A 138 -1.31 -20.20 -19.15
N ARG A 139 -1.46 -21.52 -18.94
CA ARG A 139 -0.56 -22.53 -19.51
C ARG A 139 -0.58 -22.50 -21.04
N ASN A 140 -1.75 -22.44 -21.66
CA ASN A 140 -1.89 -22.36 -23.11
C ASN A 140 -1.28 -21.06 -23.65
N SER A 141 -1.51 -19.93 -22.98
CA SER A 141 -0.89 -18.64 -23.30
C SER A 141 0.64 -18.70 -23.26
N ALA A 142 1.22 -19.29 -22.21
CA ALA A 142 2.66 -19.42 -22.04
C ALA A 142 3.27 -20.39 -23.07
N GLN A 143 2.61 -21.52 -23.34
CA GLN A 143 3.03 -22.47 -24.38
C GLN A 143 3.01 -21.82 -25.77
N LEU A 144 1.94 -21.09 -26.12
CA LEU A 144 1.87 -20.37 -27.39
C LEU A 144 2.96 -19.30 -27.50
N SER A 145 3.23 -18.54 -26.44
CA SER A 145 4.31 -17.55 -26.43
C SER A 145 5.67 -18.20 -26.66
N SER A 146 5.97 -19.31 -25.98
CA SER A 146 7.22 -20.05 -26.19
C SER A 146 7.33 -20.64 -27.60
N GLN A 147 6.24 -21.17 -28.15
CA GLN A 147 6.20 -21.65 -29.53
C GLN A 147 6.42 -20.52 -30.54
N MET A 148 5.81 -19.35 -30.34
CA MET A 148 6.01 -18.17 -31.19
C MET A 148 7.46 -17.67 -31.15
N GLU A 149 8.08 -17.61 -29.96
CA GLU A 149 9.48 -17.23 -29.82
C GLU A 149 10.41 -18.22 -30.53
N SER A 150 10.16 -19.53 -30.39
CA SER A 150 10.90 -20.57 -31.11
C SER A 150 10.78 -20.42 -32.63
N LEU A 151 9.56 -20.18 -33.15
CA LEU A 151 9.33 -19.96 -34.57
C LEU A 151 10.01 -18.69 -35.10
N GLN A 152 10.06 -17.61 -34.31
CA GLN A 152 10.80 -16.40 -34.68
C GLN A 152 12.30 -16.64 -34.73
N VAL A 153 12.87 -17.32 -33.74
CA VAL A 153 14.30 -17.69 -33.74
C VAL A 153 14.63 -18.59 -34.94
N GLN A 154 13.76 -19.54 -35.28
CA GLN A 154 13.93 -20.39 -36.46
C GLN A 154 13.91 -19.57 -37.75
N LEU A 155 13.05 -18.54 -37.85
CA LEU A 155 13.00 -17.66 -39.00
C LEU A 155 14.30 -16.86 -39.14
N ASP A 156 14.78 -16.26 -38.04
CA ASP A 156 16.04 -15.51 -38.01
C ASP A 156 17.25 -16.40 -38.37
N GLN A 157 17.25 -17.66 -37.92
CA GLN A 157 18.28 -18.65 -38.28
C GLN A 157 18.25 -18.97 -39.78
N ILE A 158 17.06 -19.18 -40.36
CA ILE A 158 16.93 -19.43 -41.81
C ILE A 158 17.42 -18.20 -42.60
N GLU A 159 17.13 -16.98 -42.14
CA GLU A 159 17.63 -15.75 -42.77
C GLU A 159 19.16 -15.63 -42.66
N GLN A 160 19.75 -15.94 -41.50
CA GLN A 160 21.21 -15.97 -41.35
C GLN A 160 21.87 -17.01 -42.25
N VAL A 161 21.31 -18.22 -42.34
CA VAL A 161 21.83 -19.27 -43.22
C VAL A 161 21.76 -18.83 -44.68
N LEU A 162 20.65 -18.22 -45.11
CA LEU A 162 20.51 -17.62 -46.45
C LEU A 162 21.56 -16.54 -46.71
N LEU A 163 21.79 -15.63 -45.76
CA LEU A 163 22.80 -14.58 -45.87
C LEU A 163 24.21 -15.14 -45.93
N GLU A 164 24.52 -16.18 -45.15
CA GLU A 164 25.81 -16.87 -45.19
C GLU A 164 26.03 -17.61 -46.50
N GLU A 165 25.01 -18.33 -47.02
CA GLU A 165 25.09 -19.04 -48.29
C GLU A 165 25.27 -18.06 -49.47
N LEU A 166 24.63 -16.90 -49.43
CA LEU A 166 24.80 -15.80 -50.40
C LEU A 166 26.16 -15.10 -50.27
N ALA A 167 26.69 -14.94 -49.05
CA ALA A 167 27.98 -14.31 -48.81
C ALA A 167 29.18 -15.22 -49.13
N LYS A 168 29.03 -16.54 -48.92
CA LYS A 168 30.07 -17.55 -49.21
C LYS A 168 30.13 -17.93 -50.69
N SER A 169 29.13 -17.56 -51.50
CA SER A 169 29.11 -17.88 -52.92
C SER A 169 29.90 -16.85 -53.75
N GLU A 170 31.18 -17.14 -53.96
CA GLU A 170 32.00 -16.48 -54.99
C GLU A 170 31.91 -17.28 -56.31
N GLY A 171 31.00 -16.91 -57.21
CA GLY A 171 30.80 -17.56 -58.52
C GLY A 171 29.43 -17.34 -59.16
N SER A 172 29.22 -17.79 -60.40
CA SER A 172 27.93 -17.69 -61.11
C SER A 172 26.84 -18.46 -60.37
N LEU A 173 25.89 -17.73 -59.76
CA LEU A 173 24.75 -18.24 -59.00
C LEU A 173 23.88 -19.26 -59.78
N LEU A 174 23.97 -19.27 -61.11
CA LEU A 174 23.21 -20.17 -61.98
C LEU A 174 23.83 -21.56 -62.14
N GLU A 175 25.11 -21.75 -61.82
CA GLU A 175 25.81 -23.04 -62.01
C GLU A 175 25.81 -23.91 -60.75
N ASN A 176 25.49 -23.34 -59.58
CA ASN A 176 25.57 -24.03 -58.30
C ASN A 176 24.23 -24.67 -57.91
N ASN A 177 23.92 -25.82 -58.54
CA ASN A 177 22.65 -26.54 -58.34
C ASN A 177 22.36 -26.92 -56.88
N SER A 178 23.39 -27.20 -56.06
CA SER A 178 23.21 -27.50 -54.63
C SER A 178 22.77 -26.28 -53.83
N LEU A 179 23.25 -25.09 -54.20
CA LEU A 179 22.90 -23.83 -53.57
C LEU A 179 21.46 -23.44 -53.95
N LEU A 180 21.07 -23.68 -55.20
CA LEU A 180 19.71 -23.45 -55.69
C LEU A 180 18.68 -24.38 -55.03
N GLU A 181 19.07 -25.62 -54.76
CA GLU A 181 18.24 -26.59 -54.02
C GLU A 181 18.14 -26.24 -52.53
N SER A 182 19.25 -25.87 -51.87
CA SER A 182 19.28 -25.39 -50.48
C SER A 182 18.43 -24.11 -50.30
N LEU A 183 18.49 -23.20 -51.27
CA LEU A 183 17.73 -21.94 -51.28
C LEU A 183 16.22 -22.18 -51.47
N ASN A 184 15.83 -23.13 -52.33
CA ASN A 184 14.43 -23.53 -52.48
C ASN A 184 13.89 -24.24 -51.22
N GLN A 185 14.69 -25.12 -50.59
CA GLN A 185 14.30 -25.77 -49.34
C GLN A 185 14.19 -24.77 -48.17
N SER A 186 15.12 -23.83 -48.07
CA SER A 186 15.09 -22.74 -47.08
C SER A 186 13.90 -21.82 -47.28
N LYS A 187 13.56 -21.49 -48.54
CA LYS A 187 12.36 -20.72 -48.89
C LYS A 187 11.07 -21.46 -48.51
N GLU A 188 10.96 -22.76 -48.80
CA GLU A 188 9.78 -23.54 -48.45
C GLU A 188 9.61 -23.67 -46.92
N LYS A 189 10.72 -23.87 -46.18
CA LYS A 189 10.73 -23.87 -44.71
C LYS A 189 10.34 -22.51 -44.15
N ALA A 190 10.88 -21.41 -44.68
CA ALA A 190 10.53 -20.06 -44.28
C ALA A 190 9.04 -19.77 -44.51
N GLU A 191 8.46 -20.21 -45.64
CA GLU A 191 7.03 -20.03 -45.92
C GLU A 191 6.14 -20.83 -44.96
N LYS A 192 6.54 -22.06 -44.59
CA LYS A 192 5.84 -22.87 -43.57
C LYS A 192 5.91 -22.22 -42.19
N VAL A 193 7.09 -21.74 -41.78
CA VAL A 193 7.28 -21.03 -40.49
C VAL A 193 6.48 -19.73 -40.47
N ALA A 194 6.49 -18.96 -41.56
CA ALA A 194 5.71 -17.73 -41.69
C ALA A 194 4.20 -17.98 -41.55
N LYS A 195 3.67 -19.03 -42.19
CA LYS A 195 2.27 -19.46 -42.03
C LYS A 195 1.97 -19.86 -40.57
N GLY A 196 2.87 -20.62 -39.93
CA GLY A 196 2.74 -21.01 -38.52
C GLY A 196 2.75 -19.81 -37.54
N ILE A 197 3.54 -18.77 -37.82
CA ILE A 197 3.53 -17.52 -37.05
C ILE A 197 2.18 -16.81 -37.19
N VAL A 198 1.60 -16.77 -38.40
CA VAL A 198 0.28 -16.16 -38.63
C VAL A 198 -0.83 -16.89 -37.88
N GLU A 199 -0.84 -18.23 -37.91
CA GLU A 199 -1.81 -19.04 -37.16
C GLU A 199 -1.65 -18.86 -35.65
N SER A 200 -0.41 -18.86 -35.15
CA SER A 200 -0.11 -18.63 -33.72
C SER A 200 -0.54 -17.23 -33.28
N LYS A 201 -0.36 -16.21 -34.12
CA LYS A 201 -0.86 -14.84 -33.85
C LYS A 201 -2.38 -14.79 -33.76
N ARG A 202 -3.10 -15.54 -34.61
CA ARG A 202 -4.57 -15.63 -34.56
C ARG A 202 -5.05 -16.28 -33.27
N LEU A 203 -4.46 -17.42 -32.90
CA LEU A 203 -4.75 -18.11 -31.64
C LEU A 203 -4.42 -17.23 -30.43
N ARG A 204 -3.32 -16.48 -30.50
CA ARG A 204 -2.94 -15.53 -29.46
C ARG A 204 -3.99 -14.44 -29.27
N ALA A 205 -4.51 -13.88 -30.37
CA ALA A 205 -5.57 -12.88 -30.31
C ALA A 205 -6.87 -13.43 -29.68
N GLU A 206 -7.22 -14.69 -29.94
CA GLU A 206 -8.38 -15.33 -29.29
C GLU A 206 -8.17 -15.53 -27.78
N ILE A 207 -6.97 -15.96 -27.37
CA ILE A 207 -6.60 -16.08 -25.96
C ILE A 207 -6.61 -14.71 -25.30
N ASP A 208 -6.00 -13.70 -25.91
CA ASP A 208 -5.96 -12.34 -25.37
C ASP A 208 -7.38 -11.77 -25.25
N SER A 209 -8.30 -12.04 -26.19
CA SER A 209 -9.72 -11.66 -26.05
C SER A 209 -10.38 -12.27 -24.82
N LYS A 210 -10.06 -13.52 -24.45
CA LYS A 210 -10.57 -14.16 -23.22
C LYS A 210 -9.96 -13.53 -21.96
N ARG A 211 -8.70 -13.08 -22.02
CA ARG A 211 -8.02 -12.37 -20.92
C ARG A 211 -8.62 -10.98 -20.72
N GLU A 212 -8.94 -10.28 -21.80
CA GLU A 212 -9.55 -8.95 -21.77
C GLU A 212 -10.90 -8.92 -21.05
N ALA A 213 -11.63 -10.04 -21.00
CA ALA A 213 -12.86 -10.15 -20.22
C ALA A 213 -12.65 -9.90 -18.70
N PHE A 214 -11.46 -10.18 -18.17
CA PHE A 214 -11.10 -9.96 -16.77
C PHE A 214 -10.50 -8.57 -16.51
N ARG A 215 -10.18 -7.78 -17.55
CA ARG A 215 -9.55 -6.46 -17.40
C ARG A 215 -10.38 -5.49 -16.55
N PRO A 216 -11.70 -5.34 -16.74
CA PRO A 216 -12.50 -4.42 -15.93
C PRO A 216 -12.50 -4.77 -14.43
N PHE A 217 -12.39 -6.05 -14.09
CA PHE A 217 -12.24 -6.50 -12.70
C PHE A 217 -10.86 -6.11 -12.14
N ALA A 218 -9.79 -6.40 -12.87
CA ALA A 218 -8.43 -6.08 -12.45
C ALA A 218 -8.19 -4.56 -12.31
N GLU A 219 -8.78 -3.74 -13.18
CA GLU A 219 -8.76 -2.29 -13.09
C GLU A 219 -9.46 -1.79 -11.83
N ARG A 220 -10.65 -2.31 -11.51
CA ARG A 220 -11.36 -1.98 -10.25
C ARG A 220 -10.55 -2.39 -9.01
N CYS A 221 -9.90 -3.55 -9.02
CA CYS A 221 -9.03 -3.97 -7.91
C CYS A 221 -7.79 -3.08 -7.78
N ALA A 222 -7.17 -2.69 -8.90
CA ALA A 222 -6.01 -1.79 -8.87
C ALA A 222 -6.38 -0.41 -8.30
N GLN A 223 -7.58 0.09 -8.59
CA GLN A 223 -8.08 1.36 -8.05
C GLN A 223 -8.11 1.38 -6.51
N LEU A 224 -8.40 0.25 -5.86
CA LEU A 224 -8.40 0.17 -4.39
C LEU A 224 -7.04 0.55 -3.80
N TYR A 225 -5.93 0.16 -4.45
CA TYR A 225 -4.58 0.56 -4.03
C TYR A 225 -4.34 2.07 -4.24
N PHE A 226 -4.82 2.64 -5.34
CA PHE A 226 -4.69 4.07 -5.58
C PHE A 226 -5.60 4.92 -4.69
N ALA A 227 -6.67 4.35 -4.12
CA ALA A 227 -7.51 5.00 -3.13
C ALA A 227 -6.80 5.15 -1.77
N ILE A 228 -5.90 4.23 -1.41
CA ILE A 228 -5.13 4.29 -0.15
C ILE A 228 -3.83 5.11 -0.27
N ARG A 229 -3.26 5.25 -1.48
CA ARG A 229 -1.98 5.94 -1.70
C ARG A 229 -1.92 7.39 -1.17
N PRO A 230 -2.98 8.21 -1.26
CA PRO A 230 -2.97 9.58 -0.75
C PRO A 230 -2.85 9.69 0.78
N LEU A 231 -3.00 8.59 1.55
CA LEU A 231 -2.92 8.61 3.01
C LEU A 231 -1.58 9.14 3.55
N ASN A 232 -0.49 8.97 2.80
CA ASN A 232 0.84 9.53 3.14
C ASN A 232 0.81 11.06 3.31
N SER A 233 -0.14 11.75 2.67
CA SER A 233 -0.30 13.21 2.84
C SER A 233 -0.89 13.60 4.19
N ILE A 234 -1.60 12.70 4.87
CA ILE A 234 -2.18 12.94 6.19
C ILE A 234 -1.09 12.76 7.26
N LYS A 235 -0.42 11.60 7.24
CA LYS A 235 0.73 11.30 8.11
C LYS A 235 1.75 10.48 7.32
N SER A 236 3.04 10.81 7.49
CA SER A 236 4.15 10.14 6.80
C SER A 236 4.21 8.62 7.08
N CYS A 237 3.72 8.18 8.24
CA CYS A 237 3.66 6.77 8.61
C CYS A 237 2.67 5.92 7.77
N TYR A 238 1.73 6.56 7.07
CA TYR A 238 0.70 5.88 6.27
C TYR A 238 1.17 5.55 4.85
N GLN A 239 2.21 4.72 4.78
CA GLN A 239 2.76 4.24 3.53
C GLN A 239 2.62 2.72 3.43
N TYR A 240 1.99 2.26 2.35
CA TYR A 240 1.64 0.85 2.14
C TYR A 240 2.29 0.31 0.87
N SER A 241 2.71 -0.95 0.92
CA SER A 241 3.30 -1.60 -0.24
C SER A 241 2.20 -2.10 -1.17
N VAL A 242 2.48 -2.07 -2.47
CA VAL A 242 1.65 -2.75 -3.48
C VAL A 242 1.61 -4.26 -3.21
N ASN A 243 2.70 -4.81 -2.66
CA ASN A 243 2.78 -6.23 -2.32
C ASN A 243 1.76 -6.61 -1.25
N ASP A 244 1.39 -5.70 -0.34
CA ASP A 244 0.36 -5.95 0.68
C ASP A 244 -1.00 -6.15 -0.01
N CYS A 245 -1.33 -5.28 -0.97
CA CYS A 245 -2.54 -5.40 -1.79
C CYS A 245 -2.55 -6.69 -2.61
N ILE A 246 -1.41 -7.09 -3.22
CA ILE A 246 -1.29 -8.33 -3.98
C ILE A 246 -1.42 -9.57 -3.08
N ALA A 247 -0.84 -9.53 -1.87
CA ALA A 247 -0.96 -10.61 -0.90
C ALA A 247 -2.40 -10.78 -0.41
N LEU A 248 -3.08 -9.67 -0.08
CA LEU A 248 -4.51 -9.68 0.28
C LEU A 248 -5.38 -10.16 -0.89
N PHE A 249 -5.05 -9.76 -2.11
CA PHE A 249 -5.71 -10.25 -3.32
C PHE A 249 -5.63 -11.77 -3.39
N ARG A 250 -4.44 -12.37 -3.29
CA ARG A 250 -4.28 -13.84 -3.28
C ARG A 250 -5.07 -14.52 -2.16
N LYS A 251 -4.97 -14.01 -0.92
CA LYS A 251 -5.72 -14.52 0.24
C LYS A 251 -7.23 -14.53 -0.01
N CYS A 252 -7.77 -13.56 -0.75
CA CYS A 252 -9.21 -13.49 -1.07
C CYS A 252 -9.68 -14.62 -2.00
N PHE A 253 -8.82 -15.12 -2.88
CA PHE A 253 -9.10 -16.29 -3.73
C PHE A 253 -8.97 -17.60 -2.95
N ASP A 254 -7.95 -17.74 -2.09
CA ASP A 254 -7.70 -18.98 -1.32
C ASP A 254 -8.81 -19.28 -0.32
N SER A 255 -9.39 -18.24 0.28
CA SER A 255 -10.47 -18.34 1.27
C SER A 255 -11.78 -18.94 0.70
N ASN A 256 -11.89 -19.09 -0.62
CA ASN A 256 -13.01 -19.80 -1.25
C ASN A 256 -13.01 -21.31 -0.97
N ASN A 257 -11.93 -21.89 -0.42
CA ASN A 257 -11.85 -23.33 -0.18
C ASN A 257 -12.43 -23.81 1.15
N VAL A 258 -12.66 -22.93 2.15
CA VAL A 258 -13.00 -23.37 3.52
C VAL A 258 -14.46 -23.09 3.91
N ASN A 259 -15.09 -22.03 3.39
CA ASN A 259 -16.44 -21.61 3.82
C ASN A 259 -17.51 -21.62 2.72
N ASP A 260 -17.22 -22.13 1.52
CA ASP A 260 -18.20 -22.23 0.44
C ASP A 260 -18.48 -23.71 0.10
N THR A 261 -19.26 -24.38 0.95
CA THR A 261 -19.94 -25.65 0.65
C THR A 261 -21.06 -25.44 -0.37
N ARG A 262 -20.77 -24.75 -1.46
CA ARG A 262 -21.58 -24.83 -2.68
C ARG A 262 -20.73 -25.51 -3.74
N PRO A 263 -21.24 -26.59 -4.36
CA PRO A 263 -20.49 -27.29 -5.39
C PRO A 263 -20.09 -26.30 -6.47
N LYS A 264 -18.88 -26.45 -7.00
CA LYS A 264 -18.46 -25.86 -8.29
C LYS A 264 -19.49 -26.32 -9.32
N THR A 265 -20.59 -25.59 -9.49
CA THR A 265 -21.55 -25.87 -10.54
C THR A 265 -20.89 -25.47 -11.84
N THR A 266 -20.39 -26.49 -12.51
CA THR A 266 -20.24 -26.61 -13.95
C THR A 266 -21.52 -26.20 -14.66
N THR A 267 -21.78 -24.90 -14.77
CA THR A 267 -22.73 -24.35 -15.74
C THR A 267 -22.12 -23.08 -16.32
N GLY A 268 -21.65 -23.20 -17.56
CA GLY A 268 -21.07 -22.13 -18.38
C GLY A 268 -22.10 -21.06 -18.76
N SER A 269 -22.48 -20.24 -17.80
CA SER A 269 -23.24 -19.01 -18.02
C SER A 269 -22.40 -17.84 -17.52
N GLU A 270 -22.04 -16.93 -18.43
CA GLU A 270 -21.19 -15.75 -18.20
C GLU A 270 -21.64 -14.85 -17.03
N GLU A 271 -22.90 -14.97 -16.62
CA GLU A 271 -23.50 -14.27 -15.47
C GLU A 271 -23.00 -14.82 -14.10
N GLY A 272 -22.70 -16.12 -14.02
CA GLY A 272 -22.14 -16.75 -12.82
C GLY A 272 -20.71 -16.29 -12.54
N GLY A 273 -19.89 -16.15 -13.59
CA GLY A 273 -18.52 -15.63 -13.48
C GLY A 273 -18.48 -14.17 -13.03
N LYS A 274 -19.39 -13.32 -13.57
CA LYS A 274 -19.50 -11.91 -13.16
C LYS A 274 -19.91 -11.77 -11.68
N SER A 275 -20.86 -12.58 -11.21
CA SER A 275 -21.27 -12.57 -9.80
C SER A 275 -20.18 -13.07 -8.85
N HIS A 276 -19.37 -14.04 -9.30
CA HIS A 276 -18.23 -14.55 -8.54
C HIS A 276 -17.12 -13.48 -8.36
N LEU A 277 -16.71 -12.84 -9.46
CA LEU A 277 -15.71 -11.76 -9.43
C LEU A 277 -16.18 -10.58 -8.57
N GLU A 278 -17.47 -10.24 -8.62
CA GLU A 278 -18.04 -9.18 -7.77
C GLU A 278 -17.99 -9.52 -6.29
N ARG A 279 -18.18 -10.80 -5.93
CA ARG A 279 -18.04 -11.27 -4.54
C ARG A 279 -16.58 -11.19 -4.06
N ILE A 280 -15.62 -11.55 -4.91
CA ILE A 280 -14.19 -11.41 -4.59
C ILE A 280 -13.83 -9.94 -4.42
N TYR A 281 -14.30 -9.07 -5.33
CA TYR A 281 -14.08 -7.63 -5.25
C TYR A 281 -14.59 -7.06 -3.91
N ARG A 282 -15.82 -7.40 -3.51
CA ARG A 282 -16.40 -6.97 -2.23
C ARG A 282 -15.58 -7.45 -1.03
N ARG A 283 -15.12 -8.70 -1.05
CA ARG A 283 -14.28 -9.25 0.02
C ARG A 283 -12.93 -8.54 0.10
N LEU A 284 -12.28 -8.33 -1.05
CA LEU A 284 -11.01 -7.60 -1.13
C LEU A 284 -11.15 -6.18 -0.58
N ARG A 285 -12.23 -5.49 -0.96
CA ARG A 285 -12.57 -4.16 -0.47
C ARG A 285 -12.68 -4.13 1.06
N GLN A 286 -13.43 -5.06 1.66
CA GLN A 286 -13.58 -5.16 3.11
C GLN A 286 -12.26 -5.51 3.80
N LYS A 287 -11.53 -6.52 3.31
CA LYS A 287 -10.25 -6.96 3.89
C LYS A 287 -9.17 -5.90 3.80
N LEU A 288 -9.10 -5.16 2.69
CA LEU A 288 -8.19 -4.03 2.56
C LEU A 288 -8.55 -2.92 3.53
N PHE A 289 -9.84 -2.59 3.66
CA PHE A 289 -10.29 -1.59 4.62
C PHE A 289 -9.95 -1.98 6.07
N GLU A 290 -10.21 -3.23 6.47
CA GLU A 290 -9.84 -3.78 7.78
C GLU A 290 -8.32 -3.69 8.01
N TYR A 291 -7.52 -4.16 7.05
CA TYR A 291 -6.05 -4.15 7.12
C TYR A 291 -5.49 -2.74 7.31
N ILE A 292 -5.99 -1.78 6.54
CA ILE A 292 -5.54 -0.38 6.66
C ILE A 292 -6.03 0.22 7.98
N SER A 293 -7.27 -0.06 8.39
CA SER A 293 -7.85 0.46 9.65
C SER A 293 -7.06 0.06 10.90
N LEU A 294 -6.41 -1.11 10.89
CA LEU A 294 -5.49 -1.53 11.98
C LEU A 294 -4.28 -0.61 12.13
N SER A 295 -3.86 0.05 11.06
CA SER A 295 -2.70 0.96 11.04
C SER A 295 -3.07 2.43 11.23
N LEU A 296 -4.36 2.77 11.33
CA LEU A 296 -4.83 4.15 11.43
C LEU A 296 -5.19 4.53 12.87
N PHE A 297 -4.76 5.73 13.27
CA PHE A 297 -5.14 6.33 14.55
C PHE A 297 -6.62 6.67 14.53
N LYS A 298 -7.27 6.68 15.70
CA LYS A 298 -8.72 6.95 15.82
C LYS A 298 -9.18 8.19 15.05
N GLU A 299 -8.40 9.27 15.11
CA GLU A 299 -8.72 10.57 14.51
C GLU A 299 -8.81 10.51 12.98
N ASP A 300 -7.99 9.67 12.35
CA ASP A 300 -7.87 9.64 10.88
C ASP A 300 -8.82 8.62 10.23
N ARG A 301 -9.40 7.70 10.99
CA ARG A 301 -10.23 6.60 10.46
C ARG A 301 -11.44 7.10 9.67
N LEU A 302 -12.14 8.10 10.18
CA LEU A 302 -13.32 8.66 9.51
C LEU A 302 -12.92 9.36 8.21
N THR A 303 -11.84 10.14 8.26
CA THR A 303 -11.26 10.85 7.11
C THR A 303 -10.83 9.86 6.04
N PHE A 304 -10.16 8.77 6.43
CA PHE A 304 -9.79 7.68 5.53
C PHE A 304 -11.02 7.05 4.90
N ALA A 305 -12.03 6.66 5.68
CA ALA A 305 -13.22 6.02 5.15
C ALA A 305 -13.91 6.87 4.09
N MET A 306 -14.04 8.18 4.34
CA MET A 306 -14.62 9.11 3.37
C MET A 306 -13.75 9.27 2.12
N GLN A 307 -12.44 9.44 2.28
CA GLN A 307 -11.52 9.57 1.15
C GLN A 307 -11.47 8.29 0.30
N TYR A 308 -11.44 7.13 0.94
CA TYR A 308 -11.45 5.83 0.29
C TYR A 308 -12.70 5.65 -0.57
N LEU A 309 -13.88 5.92 -0.01
CA LEU A 309 -15.16 5.87 -0.72
C LEU A 309 -15.23 6.86 -1.88
N HIS A 310 -14.74 8.08 -1.69
CA HIS A 310 -14.71 9.08 -2.75
C HIS A 310 -13.77 8.68 -3.88
N GLN A 311 -12.56 8.22 -3.58
CA GLN A 311 -11.59 7.79 -4.61
C GLN A 311 -12.07 6.56 -5.39
N GLU A 312 -12.73 5.61 -4.72
CA GLU A 312 -13.38 4.47 -5.34
C GLU A 312 -14.49 4.92 -6.31
N ALA A 313 -15.35 5.84 -5.87
CA ALA A 313 -16.47 6.35 -6.68
C ALA A 313 -16.02 7.19 -7.88
N VAL A 314 -14.96 8.02 -7.74
CA VAL A 314 -14.45 8.88 -8.81
C VAL A 314 -13.67 8.10 -9.86
N SER A 315 -12.89 7.10 -9.45
CA SER A 315 -12.03 6.34 -10.36
C SER A 315 -12.72 5.13 -11.00
N GLY A 316 -13.74 4.56 -10.35
CA GLY A 316 -14.48 3.42 -10.86
C GLY A 316 -15.58 3.87 -11.82
N GLY A 317 -15.37 3.75 -13.13
CA GLY A 317 -16.40 4.00 -14.16
C GLY A 317 -17.66 3.12 -14.09
N GLY A 318 -17.79 2.28 -13.04
CA GLY A 318 -18.99 1.49 -12.72
C GLY A 318 -19.38 1.53 -11.24
N GLY A 319 -18.73 2.33 -10.40
CA GLY A 319 -19.25 2.65 -9.08
C GLY A 319 -20.52 3.47 -9.29
N GLN A 320 -21.66 2.99 -8.77
CA GLN A 320 -22.88 3.79 -8.72
C GLN A 320 -22.54 5.21 -8.31
N HIS A 321 -23.15 6.22 -8.93
CA HIS A 321 -23.02 7.65 -8.62
C HIS A 321 -23.31 7.94 -7.13
N LEU A 322 -22.40 7.55 -6.24
CA LEU A 322 -22.48 7.69 -4.79
C LEU A 322 -22.44 9.17 -4.42
N PHE A 323 -21.69 9.93 -5.21
CA PHE A 323 -21.56 11.37 -5.14
C PHE A 323 -22.02 11.95 -6.48
N ALA A 324 -23.04 12.80 -6.46
CA ALA A 324 -23.42 13.59 -7.62
C ALA A 324 -22.36 14.70 -7.85
N PRO A 325 -22.28 15.29 -9.06
CA PRO A 325 -21.31 16.36 -9.32
C PRO A 325 -21.50 17.51 -8.33
N LYS A 326 -20.39 18.12 -7.88
CA LYS A 326 -20.32 19.20 -6.87
C LYS A 326 -20.71 18.83 -5.43
N GLU A 327 -21.27 17.65 -5.17
CA GLU A 327 -21.65 17.25 -3.80
C GLU A 327 -20.42 17.11 -2.88
N TRP A 328 -19.33 16.52 -3.37
CA TRP A 328 -18.09 16.37 -2.60
C TRP A 328 -17.38 17.71 -2.33
N GLU A 329 -17.36 18.60 -3.33
CA GLU A 329 -16.75 19.93 -3.21
C GLU A 329 -17.54 20.82 -2.24
N LEU A 330 -18.86 20.64 -2.17
CA LEU A 330 -19.71 21.25 -1.16
C LEU A 330 -19.37 20.73 0.23
N PHE A 331 -19.29 19.40 0.39
CA PHE A 331 -18.98 18.76 1.67
C PHE A 331 -17.64 19.20 2.24
N THR A 332 -16.61 19.27 1.39
CA THR A 332 -15.25 19.67 1.76
C THR A 332 -15.08 21.18 1.95
N GLY A 333 -16.10 21.99 1.61
CA GLY A 333 -16.08 23.44 1.76
C GLY A 333 -15.27 24.18 0.70
N VAL A 334 -14.94 23.51 -0.41
CA VAL A 334 -14.24 24.14 -1.55
C VAL A 334 -15.16 25.12 -2.28
N LEU A 335 -16.46 24.82 -2.33
CA LEU A 335 -17.45 25.70 -2.94
C LEU A 335 -17.79 26.88 -2.02
N GLN A 336 -17.56 28.09 -2.53
CA GLN A 336 -17.97 29.33 -1.87
C GLN A 336 -19.18 29.96 -2.57
N LEU A 337 -19.85 30.87 -1.87
CA LEU A 337 -20.88 31.71 -2.46
C LEU A 337 -20.22 32.79 -3.32
N PRO A 338 -20.74 33.10 -4.52
CA PRO A 338 -20.27 34.24 -5.31
C PRO A 338 -20.40 35.54 -4.51
N SER A 339 -19.31 36.29 -4.37
CA SER A 339 -19.26 37.52 -3.54
C SER A 339 -20.23 38.63 -3.96
N GLU A 340 -20.77 38.58 -5.17
CA GLU A 340 -21.61 39.65 -5.75
C GLU A 340 -23.08 39.62 -5.28
N ASN A 341 -23.60 38.51 -4.76
CA ASN A 341 -25.05 38.34 -4.47
C ASN A 341 -25.39 38.07 -3.00
N VAL A 342 -24.46 38.32 -2.08
CA VAL A 342 -24.61 38.00 -0.66
C VAL A 342 -25.80 38.74 -0.04
N GLY A 343 -26.01 40.02 -0.37
CA GLY A 343 -27.09 40.85 0.19
C GLY A 343 -28.51 40.48 -0.25
N GLU A 344 -28.72 40.16 -1.54
CA GLU A 344 -30.04 39.85 -2.10
C GLU A 344 -30.45 38.39 -1.85
N ASN A 345 -29.51 37.43 -1.85
CA ASN A 345 -29.82 36.02 -1.59
C ASN A 345 -30.25 35.75 -0.14
N TYR A 346 -29.73 36.49 0.84
CA TYR A 346 -30.21 36.39 2.22
C TYR A 346 -31.66 36.84 2.41
N SER A 347 -32.20 37.67 1.51
CA SER A 347 -33.56 38.23 1.61
C SER A 347 -34.70 37.23 1.33
N GLN A 348 -34.43 36.16 0.57
CA GLN A 348 -35.41 35.10 0.29
C GLN A 348 -35.39 34.00 1.38
N LEU A 349 -34.22 33.65 1.93
CA LEU A 349 -34.12 32.72 3.06
C LEU A 349 -34.64 33.32 4.38
N SER A 350 -34.76 34.65 4.50
CA SER A 350 -35.52 35.28 5.59
C SER A 350 -37.01 34.91 5.63
N GLN A 351 -37.56 34.27 4.59
CA GLN A 351 -38.93 33.76 4.61
C GLN A 351 -39.08 32.41 5.34
N ILE A 352 -38.00 31.68 5.61
CA ILE A 352 -38.07 30.43 6.40
C ILE A 352 -37.95 30.78 7.88
N GLY A 353 -39.09 31.07 8.51
CA GLY A 353 -39.19 31.64 9.86
C GLY A 353 -38.56 30.81 10.99
N TRP A 354 -38.30 29.51 10.80
CA TRP A 354 -37.67 28.67 11.83
C TRP A 354 -36.14 28.55 11.73
N LEU A 355 -35.55 29.05 10.64
CA LEU A 355 -34.11 29.16 10.44
C LEU A 355 -33.60 30.60 10.66
N SER A 356 -34.51 31.53 11.00
CA SER A 356 -34.24 32.98 11.08
C SER A 356 -33.03 33.30 11.96
N ASP A 357 -32.88 32.56 13.06
CA ASP A 357 -31.95 32.87 14.14
C ASP A 357 -30.56 32.23 13.95
N TYR A 358 -30.42 31.32 12.97
CA TYR A 358 -29.18 30.56 12.74
C TYR A 358 -28.50 31.00 11.43
N ARG A 359 -27.60 31.99 11.51
CA ARG A 359 -26.84 32.52 10.36
C ARG A 359 -26.06 31.43 9.60
N ASP A 360 -25.38 30.55 10.32
CA ASP A 360 -24.52 29.53 9.72
C ASP A 360 -25.33 28.48 8.93
N LYS A 361 -26.50 28.09 9.45
CA LYS A 361 -27.42 27.16 8.78
C LYS A 361 -28.00 27.77 7.51
N LYS A 362 -28.33 29.08 7.53
CA LYS A 362 -28.77 29.81 6.33
C LYS A 362 -27.69 29.80 5.25
N GLN A 363 -26.44 30.06 5.61
CA GLN A 363 -25.33 30.04 4.65
C GLN A 363 -25.12 28.65 4.04
N ALA A 364 -25.21 27.59 4.85
CA ALA A 364 -25.09 26.21 4.35
C ALA A 364 -26.24 25.83 3.40
N ILE A 365 -27.47 26.22 3.71
CA ILE A 365 -28.62 25.96 2.84
C ILE A 365 -28.53 26.77 1.54
N GLU A 366 -28.00 27.99 1.61
CA GLU A 366 -27.79 28.83 0.43
C GLU A 366 -26.73 28.25 -0.51
N LEU A 367 -25.67 27.68 0.04
CA LEU A 367 -24.67 26.93 -0.72
C LEU A 367 -25.30 25.72 -1.42
N ILE A 368 -26.18 24.99 -0.73
CA ILE A 368 -26.94 23.88 -1.33
C ILE A 368 -27.87 24.40 -2.43
N ARG A 369 -28.59 25.49 -2.21
CA ARG A 369 -29.49 26.10 -3.21
C ARG A 369 -28.75 26.50 -4.49
N THR A 370 -27.58 27.11 -4.32
CA THR A 370 -26.76 27.63 -5.43
C THR A 370 -26.12 26.50 -6.25
N HIS A 371 -25.49 25.53 -5.58
CA HIS A 371 -24.69 24.51 -6.26
C HIS A 371 -25.46 23.20 -6.52
N LEU A 372 -26.52 22.92 -5.77
CA LEU A 372 -27.35 21.70 -5.82
C LEU A 372 -28.87 22.03 -5.77
N PRO A 373 -29.42 22.71 -6.80
CA PRO A 373 -30.82 23.17 -6.80
C PRO A 373 -31.83 22.01 -6.75
N SER A 374 -31.50 20.84 -7.32
CA SER A 374 -32.33 19.64 -7.26
C SER A 374 -32.51 19.13 -5.83
N LEU A 375 -31.42 19.10 -5.04
CA LEU A 375 -31.45 18.71 -3.64
C LEU A 375 -32.30 19.72 -2.83
N PHE A 376 -32.12 21.02 -3.08
CA PHE A 376 -32.91 22.05 -2.40
C PHE A 376 -34.42 21.88 -2.61
N GLN A 377 -34.85 21.59 -3.83
CA GLN A 377 -36.26 21.30 -4.14
C GLN A 377 -36.76 20.03 -3.45
N GLN A 378 -35.93 18.98 -3.38
CA GLN A 378 -36.28 17.71 -2.73
C GLN A 378 -36.40 17.82 -1.21
N MET A 379 -35.60 18.69 -0.58
CA MET A 379 -35.62 18.88 0.88
C MET A 379 -36.91 19.52 1.40
N GLN A 380 -37.64 20.28 0.57
CA GLN A 380 -38.87 20.99 0.97
C GLN A 380 -38.74 21.70 2.32
N ILE A 381 -37.63 22.44 2.53
CA ILE A 381 -37.26 23.08 3.83
C ILE A 381 -38.35 24.02 4.37
N ASN A 382 -39.25 24.49 3.50
CA ASN A 382 -40.41 25.31 3.87
C ASN A 382 -41.40 24.59 4.80
N ASP A 383 -41.43 23.24 4.80
CA ASP A 383 -42.28 22.46 5.71
C ASP A 383 -41.65 22.31 7.10
N GLN A 384 -41.91 23.29 7.97
CA GLN A 384 -41.40 23.30 9.34
C GLN A 384 -41.86 22.09 10.17
N GLN A 385 -43.08 21.58 9.95
CA GLN A 385 -43.62 20.50 10.78
C GLN A 385 -42.90 19.18 10.51
N ALA A 386 -42.58 18.91 9.25
CA ALA A 386 -41.79 17.75 8.86
C ALA A 386 -40.38 17.76 9.49
N TRP A 387 -39.70 18.91 9.49
CA TRP A 387 -38.33 19.04 9.99
C TRP A 387 -38.24 19.24 11.51
N ALA A 388 -39.33 19.60 12.19
CA ALA A 388 -39.34 19.77 13.64
C ALA A 388 -38.94 18.49 14.40
N GLY A 389 -39.34 17.32 13.92
CA GLY A 389 -38.95 16.03 14.48
C GLY A 389 -37.44 15.76 14.35
N PHE A 390 -36.88 16.02 13.17
CA PHE A 390 -35.45 15.91 12.91
C PHE A 390 -34.62 16.85 13.79
N MET A 391 -35.07 18.10 13.94
CA MET A 391 -34.35 19.13 14.73
C MET A 391 -34.38 18.85 16.25
N LYS A 392 -35.46 18.27 16.77
CA LYS A 392 -35.61 17.94 18.19
C LYS A 392 -34.98 16.59 18.57
N SER A 393 -34.82 15.67 17.62
CA SER A 393 -34.25 14.35 17.89
C SER A 393 -32.79 14.44 18.35
N THR A 394 -32.41 13.57 19.29
CA THR A 394 -31.02 13.33 19.70
C THR A 394 -30.26 12.51 18.66
N GLU A 395 -30.98 11.70 17.88
CA GLU A 395 -30.48 10.87 16.78
C GLU A 395 -31.11 11.35 15.47
N CYS A 396 -30.75 12.56 15.04
CA CYS A 396 -31.32 13.16 13.83
C CYS A 396 -31.00 12.31 12.59
N GLU A 397 -29.90 11.57 12.59
CA GLU A 397 -29.51 10.67 11.50
C GLU A 397 -30.50 9.53 11.23
N ASN A 398 -31.38 9.20 12.18
CA ASN A 398 -32.46 8.21 12.06
C ASN A 398 -33.82 8.86 11.75
N ALA A 399 -33.97 10.15 12.02
CA ALA A 399 -35.25 10.85 12.11
C ALA A 399 -35.51 11.79 10.92
N TYR A 400 -35.09 11.40 9.70
CA TYR A 400 -35.45 12.15 8.49
C TYR A 400 -36.96 12.07 8.23
N PRO A 401 -37.58 13.13 7.68
CA PRO A 401 -38.98 13.06 7.26
C PRO A 401 -39.16 11.92 6.26
N PRO A 402 -40.12 10.99 6.47
CA PRO A 402 -40.24 9.77 5.66
C PRO A 402 -40.55 10.05 4.18
N SER A 403 -41.30 11.12 3.92
CA SER A 403 -41.61 11.61 2.57
C SER A 403 -40.37 12.04 1.78
N ILE A 404 -39.37 12.59 2.47
CA ILE A 404 -38.12 13.10 1.89
C ILE A 404 -37.05 12.01 1.89
N ASN A 405 -36.99 11.19 2.95
CA ASN A 405 -35.97 10.17 3.12
C ASN A 405 -35.91 9.16 1.96
N SER A 406 -37.05 8.77 1.39
CA SER A 406 -37.10 7.84 0.24
C SER A 406 -36.51 8.41 -1.05
N ARG A 407 -36.39 9.74 -1.18
CA ARG A 407 -35.95 10.44 -2.39
C ARG A 407 -34.48 10.84 -2.36
N LEU A 408 -33.85 10.79 -1.18
CA LEU A 408 -32.47 11.22 -0.98
C LEU A 408 -31.46 10.10 -1.18
N SER A 409 -30.32 10.44 -1.77
CA SER A 409 -29.13 9.58 -1.76
C SER A 409 -28.54 9.46 -0.35
N ASP A 410 -27.77 8.40 -0.10
CA ASP A 410 -27.10 8.20 1.19
C ASP A 410 -26.13 9.35 1.52
N PHE A 411 -25.46 9.94 0.52
CA PHE A 411 -24.56 11.06 0.74
C PHE A 411 -25.30 12.39 0.91
N GLN A 412 -26.41 12.61 0.19
CA GLN A 412 -27.24 13.79 0.38
C GLN A 412 -27.80 13.90 1.80
N ARG A 413 -28.12 12.77 2.44
CA ARG A 413 -28.47 12.73 3.88
C ARG A 413 -27.36 13.33 4.75
N VAL A 414 -26.09 13.02 4.46
CA VAL A 414 -24.93 13.59 5.18
C VAL A 414 -24.82 15.11 4.97
N LEU A 415 -25.01 15.60 3.73
CA LEU A 415 -25.01 17.04 3.42
C LEU A 415 -26.09 17.80 4.21
N ILE A 416 -27.26 17.17 4.40
CA ILE A 416 -28.35 17.75 5.19
C ILE A 416 -27.98 17.84 6.67
N ILE A 417 -27.37 16.80 7.24
CA ILE A 417 -26.84 16.84 8.61
C ILE A 417 -25.80 17.95 8.73
N GLN A 418 -24.86 18.05 7.79
CA GLN A 418 -23.84 19.11 7.79
C GLN A 418 -24.45 20.51 7.82
N ALA A 419 -25.53 20.74 7.06
CA ALA A 419 -26.20 22.04 7.00
C ALA A 419 -27.09 22.35 8.22
N LEU A 420 -27.83 21.37 8.74
CA LEU A 420 -28.86 21.60 9.78
C LEU A 420 -28.41 21.25 11.20
N ARG A 421 -27.62 20.19 11.37
CA ARG A 421 -27.17 19.61 12.65
C ARG A 421 -25.69 19.16 12.56
N PRO A 422 -24.74 20.11 12.42
CA PRO A 422 -23.31 19.78 12.31
C PRO A 422 -22.77 19.03 13.53
N ASP A 423 -23.43 19.17 14.68
CA ASP A 423 -23.13 18.43 15.92
C ASP A 423 -23.26 16.90 15.78
N ARG A 424 -24.09 16.41 14.85
CA ARG A 424 -24.28 14.98 14.56
C ARG A 424 -23.57 14.53 13.30
N LEU A 425 -22.76 15.37 12.68
CA LEU A 425 -22.06 15.06 11.43
C LEU A 425 -21.18 13.81 11.56
N HIS A 426 -20.47 13.66 12.67
CA HIS A 426 -19.64 12.49 12.95
C HIS A 426 -20.46 11.18 12.93
N ALA A 427 -21.65 11.16 13.54
CA ALA A 427 -22.53 9.99 13.54
C ALA A 427 -23.12 9.73 12.14
N GLY A 428 -23.51 10.80 11.43
CA GLY A 428 -24.02 10.72 10.06
C GLY A 428 -23.02 10.13 9.08
N ILE A 429 -21.76 10.59 9.13
CA ILE A 429 -20.67 10.07 8.30
C ILE A 429 -20.36 8.62 8.65
N ASN A 430 -20.27 8.27 9.94
CA ASN A 430 -20.01 6.90 10.35
C ASN A 430 -21.08 5.94 9.80
N ARG A 431 -22.36 6.30 9.93
CA ARG A 431 -23.46 5.51 9.39
C ARG A 431 -23.37 5.37 7.87
N PHE A 432 -23.10 6.47 7.16
CA PHE A 432 -22.94 6.48 5.72
C PHE A 432 -21.82 5.51 5.29
N ALA A 433 -20.63 5.67 5.85
CA ALA A 433 -19.48 4.85 5.50
C ALA A 433 -19.67 3.37 5.87
N SER A 434 -20.21 3.05 7.06
CA SER A 434 -20.55 1.68 7.44
C SER A 434 -21.54 1.02 6.47
N LYS A 435 -22.60 1.74 6.07
CA LYS A 435 -23.60 1.23 5.13
C LYS A 435 -23.00 0.97 3.74
N VAL A 436 -22.17 1.89 3.23
CA VAL A 436 -21.59 1.78 1.88
C VAL A 436 -20.47 0.73 1.82
N LEU A 437 -19.67 0.57 2.88
CA LEU A 437 -18.64 -0.46 2.98
C LEU A 437 -19.22 -1.85 3.35
N GLY A 438 -20.43 -1.90 3.90
CA GLY A 438 -21.07 -3.13 4.36
C GLY A 438 -20.37 -3.72 5.58
N ILE A 439 -19.92 -2.86 6.50
CA ILE A 439 -19.26 -3.22 7.76
C ILE A 439 -20.10 -2.75 8.94
N GLU A 440 -20.10 -3.50 10.03
CA GLU A 440 -20.90 -3.19 11.23
C GLU A 440 -20.40 -1.93 11.94
N SER A 441 -19.08 -1.73 11.98
CA SER A 441 -18.45 -0.56 12.59
C SER A 441 -17.17 -0.18 11.87
N LEU A 442 -16.88 1.13 11.86
CA LEU A 442 -15.60 1.70 11.42
C LEU A 442 -14.52 1.63 12.52
N SER A 443 -14.90 1.32 13.76
CA SER A 443 -13.95 1.02 14.82
C SER A 443 -13.22 -0.27 14.48
N SER A 444 -11.88 -0.23 14.46
CA SER A 444 -11.05 -1.43 14.29
C SER A 444 -11.51 -2.54 15.25
N GLN A 445 -11.44 -3.78 14.77
CA GLN A 445 -11.46 -4.95 15.65
C GLN A 445 -10.34 -4.82 16.67
N HIS A 446 -10.57 -5.34 17.88
CA HIS A 446 -9.61 -5.36 18.97
C HIS A 446 -8.26 -5.90 18.50
N LEU A 447 -7.16 -5.36 19.03
CA LEU A 447 -5.81 -5.85 18.72
C LEU A 447 -5.68 -7.30 19.18
N ASP A 448 -5.71 -8.24 18.24
CA ASP A 448 -5.48 -9.66 18.51
C ASP A 448 -4.07 -10.06 18.04
N LEU A 449 -3.13 -10.05 18.99
CA LEU A 449 -1.73 -10.44 18.74
C LEU A 449 -1.62 -11.89 18.24
N LEU A 450 -2.53 -12.79 18.63
CA LEU A 450 -2.54 -14.18 18.15
C LEU A 450 -2.93 -14.25 16.67
N ALA A 451 -3.95 -13.49 16.26
CA ALA A 451 -4.37 -13.44 14.87
C ALA A 451 -3.26 -12.88 13.97
N ILE A 452 -2.64 -11.76 14.39
CA ILE A 452 -1.52 -11.15 13.65
C ILE A 452 -0.35 -12.13 13.55
N HIS A 453 0.00 -12.82 14.63
CA HIS A 453 1.10 -13.78 14.65
C HIS A 453 0.90 -14.93 13.65
N LYS A 454 -0.34 -15.43 13.53
CA LYS A 454 -0.71 -16.50 12.60
C LYS A 454 -0.78 -16.04 11.14
N GLU A 455 -1.23 -14.81 10.91
CA GLU A 455 -1.47 -14.29 9.56
C GLU A 455 -0.21 -13.77 8.85
N GLU A 456 0.79 -13.32 9.62
CA GLU A 456 1.98 -12.67 9.10
C GLU A 456 3.24 -13.58 9.16
N PRO A 457 4.01 -13.66 8.07
CA PRO A 457 5.21 -14.49 8.00
C PRO A 457 6.36 -13.91 8.84
N SER A 458 7.27 -14.77 9.29
CA SER A 458 8.49 -14.40 10.03
C SER A 458 9.39 -13.37 9.34
N SER A 459 9.24 -13.24 8.02
CA SER A 459 10.02 -12.32 7.19
C SER A 459 9.59 -10.87 7.28
N ARG A 460 8.37 -10.62 7.78
CA ARG A 460 7.81 -9.27 7.86
C ARG A 460 7.90 -8.75 9.30
N PRO A 461 8.63 -7.65 9.54
CA PRO A 461 8.64 -7.02 10.85
C PRO A 461 7.28 -6.39 11.16
N ILE A 462 6.89 -6.43 12.44
CA ILE A 462 5.65 -5.84 12.95
C ILE A 462 5.99 -4.54 13.67
N LEU A 463 5.43 -3.44 13.19
CA LEU A 463 5.62 -2.09 13.71
C LEU A 463 4.35 -1.64 14.47
N LEU A 464 4.50 -1.51 15.78
CA LEU A 464 3.49 -0.94 16.68
C LEU A 464 3.69 0.58 16.73
N LEU A 465 2.73 1.30 16.17
CA LEU A 465 2.66 2.76 16.20
C LEU A 465 2.00 3.20 17.49
N VAL A 466 2.76 3.86 18.36
CA VAL A 466 2.28 4.41 19.63
C VAL A 466 1.89 5.88 19.40
N SER A 467 0.82 6.34 20.05
CA SER A 467 0.40 7.74 19.99
C SER A 467 1.53 8.67 20.49
N PRO A 468 1.79 9.82 19.84
CA PRO A 468 2.84 10.75 20.26
C PRO A 468 2.71 11.18 21.71
N GLY A 469 3.82 11.18 22.46
CA GLY A 469 3.84 11.57 23.87
C GLY A 469 3.16 10.58 24.81
N SER A 470 2.61 9.48 24.31
CA SER A 470 2.06 8.38 25.10
C SER A 470 3.17 7.49 25.60
N SER A 471 3.41 7.44 26.91
CA SER A 471 4.32 6.45 27.52
C SER A 471 3.72 5.03 27.63
N ALA A 472 2.72 4.72 26.78
CA ALA A 472 2.16 3.39 26.63
C ALA A 472 3.15 2.47 25.89
N ASP A 473 3.88 1.68 26.66
CA ASP A 473 4.82 0.68 26.15
C ASP A 473 4.11 -0.68 25.96
N PRO A 474 3.96 -1.17 24.71
CA PRO A 474 3.37 -2.49 24.45
C PRO A 474 4.28 -3.66 24.90
N SER A 475 5.49 -3.38 25.38
CA SER A 475 6.48 -4.40 25.74
C SER A 475 5.98 -5.38 26.81
N ALA A 476 5.20 -4.92 27.80
CA ALA A 476 4.64 -5.81 28.83
C ALA A 476 3.70 -6.87 28.24
N GLU A 477 2.77 -6.44 27.38
CA GLU A 477 1.82 -7.32 26.68
C GLU A 477 2.54 -8.29 25.73
N LEU A 478 3.59 -7.82 25.04
CA LEU A 478 4.43 -8.66 24.18
C LEU A 478 5.23 -9.71 24.97
N ILE A 479 5.72 -9.38 26.17
CA ILE A 479 6.42 -10.33 27.04
C ILE A 479 5.46 -11.43 27.51
N GLU A 480 4.25 -11.07 27.92
CA GLU A 480 3.22 -12.03 28.31
C GLU A 480 2.81 -12.92 27.13
N PHE A 481 2.61 -12.32 25.96
CA PHE A 481 2.31 -13.04 24.73
C PHE A 481 3.42 -14.03 24.34
N ALA A 482 4.69 -13.63 24.45
CA ALA A 482 5.82 -14.52 24.18
C ALA A 482 5.89 -15.69 25.19
N LYS A 483 5.56 -15.45 26.46
CA LYS A 483 5.45 -16.51 27.47
C LYS A 483 4.33 -17.50 27.15
N GLN A 484 3.16 -17.02 26.70
CA GLN A 484 2.04 -17.88 26.27
C GLN A 484 2.45 -18.77 25.08
N GLN A 485 3.24 -18.25 24.14
CA GLN A 485 3.77 -19.02 23.01
C GLN A 485 5.02 -19.85 23.36
N GLN A 486 5.47 -19.86 24.62
CA GLN A 486 6.67 -20.54 25.09
C GLN A 486 7.94 -20.17 24.29
N ARG A 487 8.06 -18.90 23.90
CA ARG A 487 9.21 -18.36 23.16
C ARG A 487 10.08 -17.49 24.07
N LYS A 488 11.40 -17.51 23.83
CA LYS A 488 12.30 -16.55 24.47
C LYS A 488 12.11 -15.18 23.83
N PHE A 489 12.02 -14.17 24.67
CA PHE A 489 11.78 -12.78 24.26
C PHE A 489 12.92 -11.89 24.74
N HIS A 490 13.44 -11.10 23.81
CA HIS A 490 14.51 -10.16 24.05
C HIS A 490 14.02 -8.73 23.77
N GLN A 491 14.32 -7.78 24.64
CA GLN A 491 13.93 -6.38 24.47
C GLN A 491 15.16 -5.47 24.44
N MET A 492 15.18 -4.53 23.49
CA MET A 492 16.17 -3.46 23.43
C MET A 492 15.51 -2.15 23.02
N ALA A 493 16.08 -1.01 23.41
CA ALA A 493 15.59 0.31 23.02
C ALA A 493 16.66 1.06 22.21
N PHE A 494 16.23 1.77 21.16
CA PHE A 494 17.05 2.74 20.47
C PHE A 494 17.19 4.02 21.32
N GLY A 495 18.36 4.65 21.28
CA GLY A 495 18.62 5.93 21.96
C GLY A 495 19.91 5.97 22.81
N GLN A 496 20.52 4.83 23.11
CA GLN A 496 21.84 4.80 23.76
C GLN A 496 22.97 4.77 22.72
N PRO A 497 24.01 5.63 22.86
CA PRO A 497 25.14 5.65 21.92
C PRO A 497 25.83 4.27 21.84
N GLY A 498 26.07 3.76 20.64
CA GLY A 498 26.75 2.48 20.42
C GLY A 498 25.86 1.24 20.41
N THR A 499 24.54 1.39 20.54
CA THR A 499 23.59 0.25 20.49
C THR A 499 23.41 -0.36 19.10
N GLU A 500 23.79 0.34 18.03
CA GLU A 500 23.54 -0.11 16.64
C GLU A 500 24.19 -1.46 16.31
N SER A 501 25.46 -1.64 16.71
CA SER A 501 26.21 -2.88 16.45
C SER A 501 25.69 -4.03 17.31
N ILE A 502 25.29 -3.73 18.56
CA ILE A 502 24.71 -4.69 19.50
C ILE A 502 23.36 -5.18 18.97
N VAL A 503 22.50 -4.28 18.49
CA VAL A 503 21.20 -4.61 17.91
C VAL A 503 21.37 -5.56 16.73
N LEU A 504 22.31 -5.29 15.81
CA LEU A 504 22.55 -6.16 14.65
C LEU A 504 23.13 -7.52 15.04
N GLN A 505 24.04 -7.57 16.02
CA GLN A 505 24.59 -8.84 16.53
C GLN A 505 23.52 -9.70 17.19
N MET A 506 22.68 -9.09 18.02
CA MET A 506 21.60 -9.76 18.73
C MET A 506 20.50 -10.21 17.79
N LEU A 507 20.15 -9.39 16.79
CA LEU A 507 19.25 -9.78 15.71
C LEU A 507 19.77 -11.02 14.98
N ARG A 508 21.06 -11.07 14.61
CA ARG A 508 21.68 -12.27 14.00
C ARG A 508 21.63 -13.49 14.91
N GLN A 509 21.78 -13.30 16.22
CA GLN A 509 21.68 -14.38 17.19
C GLN A 509 20.24 -14.89 17.30
N CYS A 510 19.27 -14.01 17.50
CA CYS A 510 17.85 -14.36 17.54
C CYS A 510 17.40 -15.03 16.25
N PHE A 511 17.93 -14.63 15.09
CA PHE A 511 17.67 -15.32 13.82
C PHE A 511 18.16 -16.77 13.80
N LYS A 512 19.36 -17.05 14.35
CA LYS A 512 19.90 -18.42 14.45
C LYS A 512 19.12 -19.26 15.45
N ASP A 513 18.74 -18.65 16.57
CA ASP A 513 18.11 -19.34 17.69
C ASP A 513 16.58 -19.47 17.51
N GLY A 514 15.97 -18.65 16.66
CA GLY A 514 14.52 -18.59 16.44
C GLY A 514 13.77 -17.79 17.53
N ASP A 515 14.48 -16.95 18.27
CA ASP A 515 13.94 -16.17 19.39
C ASP A 515 13.17 -14.92 18.91
N TRP A 516 12.36 -14.34 19.80
CA TRP A 516 11.64 -13.10 19.52
C TRP A 516 12.41 -11.90 20.04
N ILE A 517 12.37 -10.80 19.30
CA ILE A 517 13.05 -9.56 19.65
C ILE A 517 12.11 -8.37 19.47
N CYS A 518 12.08 -7.48 20.46
CA CYS A 518 11.38 -6.20 20.43
C CYS A 518 12.40 -5.06 20.47
N LEU A 519 12.35 -4.17 19.47
CA LEU A 519 13.14 -2.94 19.42
C LEU A 519 12.25 -1.73 19.67
N SER A 520 12.40 -1.12 20.83
CA SER A 520 11.62 0.03 21.25
C SER A 520 12.22 1.35 20.72
N ASN A 521 11.37 2.35 20.47
CA ASN A 521 11.75 3.70 20.05
C ASN A 521 12.47 3.79 18.69
N ALA A 522 12.01 3.04 17.70
CA ALA A 522 12.62 3.02 16.36
C ALA A 522 12.65 4.41 15.68
N HIS A 523 11.79 5.35 16.09
CA HIS A 523 11.81 6.75 15.63
C HIS A 523 13.08 7.51 16.03
N LEU A 524 13.71 7.16 17.16
CA LEU A 524 14.99 7.77 17.61
C LEU A 524 16.21 7.22 16.86
N SER A 525 16.03 6.17 16.06
CA SER A 525 17.14 5.54 15.36
C SER A 525 17.48 6.29 14.07
N ALA A 526 18.75 6.27 13.69
CA ALA A 526 19.16 6.83 12.41
C ALA A 526 18.46 6.10 11.25
N PRO A 527 17.90 6.83 10.26
CA PRO A 527 17.28 6.25 9.05
C PRO A 527 18.12 5.15 8.37
N SER A 528 19.45 5.34 8.34
CA SER A 528 20.39 4.38 7.76
C SER A 528 20.46 3.06 8.53
N LEU A 529 20.24 3.06 9.85
CA LEU A 529 20.21 1.84 10.65
C LEU A 529 18.97 1.01 10.35
N LEU A 530 17.81 1.66 10.23
CA LEU A 530 16.57 0.99 9.83
C LEU A 530 16.70 0.35 8.44
N GLY A 531 17.37 1.04 7.50
CA GLY A 531 17.73 0.48 6.19
C GLY A 531 18.61 -0.77 6.31
N LYS A 532 19.71 -0.69 7.06
CA LYS A 532 20.62 -1.83 7.31
C LYS A 532 19.91 -3.02 7.95
N LEU A 533 18.99 -2.77 8.89
CA LEU A 533 18.21 -3.80 9.55
C LEU A 533 17.31 -4.54 8.56
N LEU A 534 16.64 -3.84 7.64
CA LEU A 534 15.85 -4.48 6.58
C LEU A 534 16.72 -5.30 5.62
N VAL A 535 17.88 -4.78 5.24
CA VAL A 535 18.84 -5.52 4.40
C VAL A 535 19.24 -6.82 5.07
N GLU A 536 19.64 -6.76 6.35
CA GLU A 536 20.05 -7.92 7.13
C GLU A 536 18.93 -8.96 7.24
N ILE A 537 17.68 -8.53 7.46
CA ILE A 537 16.50 -9.41 7.46
C ILE A 537 16.36 -10.09 6.09
N SER A 538 16.38 -9.31 5.01
CA SER A 538 16.20 -9.84 3.65
C SER A 538 17.32 -10.80 3.22
N SER A 539 18.58 -10.51 3.57
CA SER A 539 19.73 -11.34 3.23
C SER A 539 19.76 -12.64 4.02
N THR A 540 19.43 -12.59 5.31
CA THR A 540 19.49 -13.76 6.21
C THR A 540 18.37 -14.75 5.91
N ILE A 541 17.19 -14.25 5.54
CA ILE A 541 16.05 -15.07 5.11
C ILE A 541 16.31 -15.69 3.73
N GLY A 542 16.92 -14.95 2.80
CA GLY A 542 17.21 -15.44 1.46
C GLY A 542 18.28 -16.54 1.39
N GLN A 543 19.15 -16.62 2.40
CA GLN A 543 20.25 -17.59 2.48
C GLN A 543 19.89 -18.86 3.26
N SER A 544 18.85 -18.82 4.09
CA SER A 544 18.48 -19.93 4.95
C SER A 544 17.20 -20.62 4.46
N ASN A 545 17.36 -21.79 3.82
CA ASN A 545 16.32 -22.82 3.77
C ASN A 545 16.07 -23.46 5.17
N LEU A 546 16.47 -22.78 6.25
CA LEU A 546 16.41 -23.22 7.63
C LEU A 546 16.07 -22.04 8.54
N SER A 547 14.79 -21.91 8.87
CA SER A 547 14.41 -21.50 10.22
C SER A 547 13.34 -22.47 10.72
N LYS A 548 13.78 -23.54 11.37
CA LYS A 548 12.98 -24.38 12.30
C LYS A 548 12.59 -23.59 13.57
N GLY A 549 12.36 -22.29 13.46
CA GLY A 549 12.01 -21.41 14.57
C GLY A 549 11.28 -20.19 14.02
N GLU A 550 10.09 -19.93 14.54
CA GLU A 550 9.21 -18.82 14.21
C GLU A 550 9.79 -17.49 14.73
N PHE A 551 10.95 -17.08 14.22
CA PHE A 551 11.53 -15.77 14.54
C PHE A 551 10.49 -14.66 14.29
N ARG A 552 10.42 -13.69 15.19
CA ARG A 552 9.56 -12.51 15.06
C ARG A 552 10.31 -11.27 15.55
N LEU A 553 10.20 -10.21 14.75
CA LEU A 553 10.71 -8.89 15.07
C LEU A 553 9.53 -7.94 15.31
N TRP A 554 9.46 -7.43 16.54
CA TRP A 554 8.54 -6.40 16.98
C TRP A 554 9.27 -5.07 17.08
N LEU A 555 8.63 -4.00 16.64
CA LEU A 555 9.19 -2.65 16.61
C LEU A 555 8.17 -1.70 17.23
N THR A 556 8.60 -0.76 18.06
CA THR A 556 7.73 0.32 18.53
C THR A 556 8.23 1.67 18.04
N ALA A 557 7.33 2.51 17.54
CA ALA A 557 7.69 3.85 17.09
C ALA A 557 6.53 4.84 17.27
N GLU A 558 6.88 6.11 17.47
CA GLU A 558 5.95 7.22 17.33
C GLU A 558 5.88 7.63 15.84
N PRO A 559 4.75 8.22 15.38
CA PRO A 559 4.59 8.68 14.01
C PRO A 559 5.40 9.97 13.77
N GLU A 560 6.72 9.85 13.65
CA GLU A 560 7.61 10.95 13.25
C GLU A 560 7.99 10.89 11.76
N GLU A 561 8.30 12.05 11.18
CA GLU A 561 8.71 12.18 9.77
C GLU A 561 10.05 11.51 9.44
N GLN A 562 10.84 11.14 10.46
CA GLN A 562 12.17 10.55 10.29
C GLN A 562 12.15 9.09 9.83
N LEU A 563 11.00 8.40 9.91
CA LEU A 563 10.88 7.00 9.50
C LEU A 563 10.95 6.85 7.97
N PRO A 564 11.91 6.07 7.43
CA PRO A 564 12.04 5.89 5.99
C PRO A 564 10.80 5.23 5.37
N GLY A 565 10.35 5.75 4.24
CA GLY A 565 9.18 5.19 3.55
C GLY A 565 9.32 3.71 3.15
N VAL A 566 10.53 3.30 2.79
CA VAL A 566 10.86 1.89 2.47
C VAL A 566 10.66 0.98 3.67
N PHE A 567 11.03 1.47 4.86
CA PHE A 567 10.85 0.73 6.11
C PHE A 567 9.37 0.59 6.43
N LEU A 568 8.61 1.68 6.32
CA LEU A 568 7.17 1.67 6.54
C LEU A 568 6.43 0.74 5.57
N GLN A 569 6.79 0.72 4.29
CA GLN A 569 6.19 -0.15 3.28
C GLN A 569 6.49 -1.65 3.52
N THR A 570 7.62 -1.97 4.15
CA THR A 570 8.01 -3.36 4.42
C THR A 570 7.39 -3.91 5.71
N CYS A 571 7.15 -3.03 6.69
CA CYS A 571 6.56 -3.41 7.97
C CYS A 571 5.04 -3.58 7.91
N VAL A 572 4.53 -4.52 8.70
CA VAL A 572 3.11 -4.58 9.07
C VAL A 572 2.90 -3.53 10.15
N LYS A 573 2.06 -2.52 9.89
CA LYS A 573 1.84 -1.39 10.80
C LYS A 573 0.56 -1.61 11.58
N ILE A 574 0.61 -1.41 12.88
CA ILE A 574 -0.55 -1.54 13.76
C ILE A 574 -0.51 -0.41 14.78
N THR A 575 -1.61 0.29 14.97
CA THR A 575 -1.71 1.34 16.00
C THR A 575 -2.03 0.73 17.36
N TYR A 576 -1.19 1.05 18.34
CA TYR A 576 -1.40 0.70 19.73
C TYR A 576 -2.05 1.90 20.44
N GLU A 577 -3.38 1.90 20.50
CA GLU A 577 -4.18 2.90 21.19
C GLU A 577 -5.20 2.22 22.08
N THR A 578 -5.62 2.91 23.15
CA THR A 578 -6.81 2.49 23.91
C THR A 578 -8.00 2.36 22.96
N PRO A 579 -8.92 1.42 23.12
CA PRO A 579 -10.10 1.31 22.26
C PRO A 579 -11.07 2.47 22.53
N PRO A 580 -11.82 2.94 21.52
CA PRO A 580 -12.79 4.01 21.70
C PRO A 580 -14.08 3.50 22.39
N GLY A 581 -14.51 4.23 23.40
CA GLY A 581 -15.76 4.00 24.10
C GLY A 581 -15.64 3.10 25.32
N ILE A 582 -16.49 3.38 26.31
CA ILE A 582 -16.47 2.73 27.63
C ILE A 582 -16.65 1.21 27.52
N LYS A 583 -17.56 0.75 26.65
CA LYS A 583 -17.84 -0.68 26.47
C LYS A 583 -16.63 -1.43 25.94
N GLN A 584 -15.99 -0.92 24.88
CA GLN A 584 -14.84 -1.59 24.27
C GLN A 584 -13.62 -1.59 25.20
N ASN A 585 -13.44 -0.50 25.94
CA ASN A 585 -12.40 -0.37 26.96
C ASN A 585 -12.57 -1.38 28.09
N LEU A 586 -13.81 -1.55 28.57
CA LEU A 586 -14.15 -2.60 29.53
C LEU A 586 -13.94 -3.99 28.96
N GLU A 587 -14.34 -4.24 27.72
CA GLU A 587 -14.14 -5.55 27.09
C GLU A 587 -12.65 -5.91 27.05
N GLN A 588 -11.78 -4.99 26.62
CA GLN A 588 -10.35 -5.24 26.57
C GLN A 588 -9.76 -5.47 27.97
N ASN A 589 -10.05 -4.58 28.91
CA ASN A 589 -9.39 -4.60 30.21
C ASN A 589 -9.94 -5.70 31.14
N TYR A 590 -11.25 -5.97 31.09
CA TYR A 590 -11.89 -6.96 31.96
C TYR A 590 -11.75 -8.39 31.44
N PHE A 591 -11.81 -8.61 30.11
CA PHE A 591 -11.66 -9.96 29.53
C PHE A 591 -10.20 -10.30 29.17
N GLY A 592 -9.32 -9.31 29.03
CA GLY A 592 -7.89 -9.51 28.76
C GLY A 592 -7.10 -10.02 29.97
N GLN A 593 -7.56 -9.75 31.20
CA GLN A 593 -7.05 -10.45 32.38
C GLN A 593 -7.62 -11.85 32.42
N GLU A 594 -6.76 -12.86 32.21
CA GLU A 594 -7.08 -14.22 32.60
C GLU A 594 -7.59 -14.20 34.06
N MET A 595 -8.72 -14.87 34.28
CA MET A 595 -9.41 -15.04 35.56
C MET A 595 -8.56 -15.75 36.64
N GLU A 596 -7.23 -15.83 36.49
CA GLU A 596 -6.30 -16.41 37.46
C GLU A 596 -6.26 -15.62 38.77
N ILE A 597 -6.60 -14.32 38.74
CA ILE A 597 -6.84 -13.51 39.94
C ILE A 597 -8.35 -13.40 40.23
N ALA A 598 -9.15 -14.40 39.88
CA ALA A 598 -10.57 -14.40 40.28
C ALA A 598 -10.65 -14.35 41.81
N PRO A 599 -11.13 -13.25 42.40
CA PRO A 599 -11.25 -13.21 43.83
C PRO A 599 -12.41 -14.13 44.22
N LYS A 600 -12.17 -14.98 45.23
CA LYS A 600 -13.09 -16.06 45.66
C LYS A 600 -14.45 -15.57 46.22
N SER A 601 -14.71 -14.25 46.23
CA SER A 601 -15.92 -13.64 46.80
C SER A 601 -16.62 -12.69 45.80
N LEU A 602 -17.95 -12.68 45.85
CA LEU A 602 -18.81 -11.83 45.01
C LEU A 602 -18.52 -10.32 45.22
N SER A 603 -18.14 -9.92 46.43
CA SER A 603 -17.80 -8.53 46.75
C SER A 603 -16.55 -8.06 46.01
N ASN A 604 -15.54 -8.91 45.90
CA ASN A 604 -14.29 -8.57 45.22
C ASN A 604 -14.45 -8.54 43.70
N LEU A 605 -15.30 -9.41 43.12
CA LEU A 605 -15.65 -9.34 41.70
C LEU A 605 -16.36 -8.01 41.36
N LYS A 606 -17.29 -7.56 42.22
CA LYS A 606 -17.94 -6.25 42.09
C LYS A 606 -16.93 -5.11 42.19
N ALA A 607 -16.02 -5.16 43.16
CA ALA A 607 -14.98 -4.14 43.32
C ALA A 607 -14.04 -4.09 42.11
N ASN A 608 -13.62 -5.24 41.58
CA ASN A 608 -12.81 -5.33 40.37
C ASN A 608 -13.55 -4.76 39.16
N PHE A 609 -14.83 -5.10 38.96
CA PHE A 609 -15.62 -4.52 37.88
C PHE A 609 -15.74 -3.00 38.01
N LEU A 610 -16.02 -2.49 39.23
CA LEU A 610 -16.10 -1.05 39.49
C LEU A 610 -14.78 -0.33 39.20
N LEU A 611 -13.64 -0.96 39.52
CA LEU A 611 -12.32 -0.41 39.22
C LEU A 611 -12.08 -0.30 37.71
N HIS A 612 -12.36 -1.36 36.95
CA HIS A 612 -12.23 -1.35 35.49
C HIS A 612 -13.20 -0.35 34.84
N TRP A 613 -14.43 -0.25 35.36
CA TRP A 613 -15.41 0.75 34.91
C TRP A 613 -14.93 2.17 35.18
N LEU A 614 -14.41 2.45 36.37
CA LEU A 614 -13.86 3.76 36.71
C LEU A 614 -12.68 4.10 35.80
N HIS A 615 -11.78 3.15 35.56
CA HIS A 615 -10.64 3.33 34.67
C HIS A 615 -11.08 3.65 33.23
N ALA A 616 -12.04 2.90 32.69
CA ALA A 616 -12.62 3.14 31.36
C ALA A 616 -13.26 4.54 31.26
N VAL A 617 -14.01 4.96 32.29
CA VAL A 617 -14.62 6.31 32.33
C VAL A 617 -13.55 7.40 32.38
N ILE A 618 -12.52 7.25 33.21
CA ILE A 618 -11.43 8.22 33.31
C ILE A 618 -10.71 8.36 31.97
N GLN A 619 -10.42 7.24 31.30
CA GLN A 619 -9.78 7.23 29.98
C GLN A 619 -10.65 7.91 28.91
N GLU A 620 -11.95 7.62 28.85
CA GLU A 620 -12.85 8.25 27.88
C GLU A 620 -13.08 9.74 28.14
N ARG A 621 -13.02 10.18 29.40
CA ARG A 621 -13.15 11.61 29.74
C ARG A 621 -11.99 12.45 29.21
N ARG A 622 -10.86 11.85 28.81
CA ARG A 622 -9.73 12.53 28.16
C ARG A 622 -10.10 13.15 26.82
N ASN A 623 -11.16 12.67 26.18
CA ASN A 623 -11.65 13.25 24.91
C ASN A 623 -12.29 14.64 25.10
N PHE A 624 -12.60 15.05 26.34
CA PHE A 624 -13.29 16.31 26.64
C PHE A 624 -12.34 17.29 27.34
N ILE A 625 -11.47 17.94 26.57
CA ILE A 625 -10.54 18.97 27.06
C ILE A 625 -11.01 20.33 26.54
N PRO A 626 -11.15 21.37 27.40
CA PRO A 626 -10.76 21.40 28.81
C PRO A 626 -11.86 21.01 29.82
N GLN A 627 -13.08 20.66 29.37
CA GLN A 627 -14.23 20.55 30.29
C GLN A 627 -14.09 19.44 31.35
N ALA A 628 -13.49 18.30 31.00
CA ALA A 628 -13.26 17.20 31.93
C ALA A 628 -11.84 17.20 32.51
N TRP A 629 -10.83 17.56 31.71
CA TRP A 629 -9.44 17.63 32.13
C TRP A 629 -8.79 18.93 31.65
N LEU A 630 -7.96 19.57 32.49
CA LEU A 630 -7.23 20.79 32.11
C LEU A 630 -6.17 20.54 31.03
N ARG A 631 -5.57 19.34 31.03
CA ARG A 631 -4.55 18.88 30.09
C ARG A 631 -4.73 17.39 29.87
N TYR A 632 -4.15 16.88 28.79
CA TYR A 632 -4.08 15.46 28.56
C TYR A 632 -3.26 14.79 29.67
N MET A 633 -3.92 13.97 30.49
CA MET A 633 -3.31 13.20 31.58
C MET A 633 -3.20 11.74 31.16
N GLU A 634 -2.08 11.10 31.49
CA GLU A 634 -1.82 9.70 31.18
C GLU A 634 -2.25 8.81 32.35
N TYR A 635 -3.25 7.95 32.12
CA TYR A 635 -3.68 6.94 33.08
C TYR A 635 -3.29 5.57 32.52
N PHE A 636 -2.29 4.96 33.13
CA PHE A 636 -1.72 3.68 32.71
C PHE A 636 -2.56 2.50 33.18
N TYR A 637 -2.51 1.41 32.41
CA TYR A 637 -2.97 0.11 32.90
C TYR A 637 -2.13 -0.37 34.10
N ASN A 638 -0.83 -0.08 34.09
CA ASN A 638 0.11 -0.35 35.19
C ASN A 638 0.15 0.74 36.27
N SER A 639 -0.58 1.85 36.11
CA SER A 639 -0.86 2.72 37.25
C SER A 639 -1.90 1.98 38.09
N ARG A 640 -1.38 1.00 38.84
CA ARG A 640 -1.97 0.59 40.10
C ARG A 640 -2.35 1.88 40.81
N LEU A 641 -3.64 2.19 40.83
CA LEU A 641 -4.23 3.14 41.76
C LEU A 641 -4.01 2.54 43.17
N TYR A 642 -2.77 2.67 43.66
CA TYR A 642 -2.39 2.47 45.05
C TYR A 642 -1.78 3.77 45.57
#